data_AF-A0A0N4YCE9-F1
#
_entry.id   AF-A0A0N4YCE9-F1
#
_cell.length_a   1.000
_cell.length_b   1.000
_cell.length_c   1.000
_cell.angle_alpha   90.00
_cell.angle_beta   90.00
_cell.angle_gamma   90.00
#
_symmetry.space_group_name_H-M   'P 1'
#
loop_
_entity.id
_entity.type
_entity.pdbx_description
1 polymer ?
#
loop_
_entity_poly.entity_id
_entity_poly.type
_entity_poly.pdbx_seq_one_letter_code
_entity_poly.pdbx_strand_id
1 'polypeptide(L)'
;MKWTTFTHSLAIETRGVRNFCFRVPNSGFRPFLALPFRFVFRLAYLDNSLWPIRPAYFLAGAVTIGAVQVKLQPSILTLHLPVFTNQVAELCRGLVSWSTPKLRSCDGLLPSPTVPKLEDTVARYLKSIKKLVDKDQYEQIKEQADGFLKNEGPRLQMYAWLMSLTQSNYITPEPLLVNSSVAHTDLLEVPEHRRATRAYMAARVTYFEGMSQLAVDRQDIKPLGGGMLCSSHYDKLYSVCRVPGEQIDELVNYGISKHVVVIAGGCFYKVMLCDDRNSMYSIDQLASIYAEIISRDEKETGAAGKVAALTADRRDEWARNRRKFFLENPINAATLREIESAAFIIVLDESEYTYDPCGGTTEHSIGDGAEFDHIMEDFVAMELLTRYPSIEDQQKNERLYETDHQLTLATRLPVEVNPEMADAIERCYNQHNKARDDVDLASLMFRDFGKGKIKKCGLSPDGFVQMAIQLANYQDQGRFVLTYEAASARFFKNSRTETLRSVTDESCDFVLAMLDEKVSKEEKIEKLRKACSVHTVNNKEAMVGRGVDRHLFVLYVLAQGTSVSSPFLDHYISQPWLLSTSHVPNVTNQIDEDSEVWRTWSGASFGAVAKNGYDIIEKLIHTQQLKAVGVGLAMVDGDIVAKWSVPLQDKEVLRRDWMFKLVGKESFQIGKMKCTISVEALGTFAYEYSLQVNGKNYETFREEQSKKLICWETHIGGEETRIVLDKETMEVWVNGSRIDTAGEFVADGTETHFEVGHHVCKIRAASSGRKKIGVVHELYVNGEPIPQMTFSKTR
;
A
#
# COMPACT_ATOMS: atom_id res chain seq x y z
N MET A 1 -43.44 -58.67 -17.62
CA MET A 1 -43.92 -58.29 -18.96
C MET A 1 -42.92 -57.27 -19.51
N LYS A 2 -42.05 -57.65 -20.46
CA LYS A 2 -42.15 -57.34 -21.91
C LYS A 2 -41.93 -55.83 -22.17
N TRP A 3 -40.94 -55.28 -22.91
CA TRP A 3 -39.86 -55.72 -23.83
C TRP A 3 -38.85 -54.54 -24.02
N THR A 4 -37.53 -54.81 -24.08
CA THR A 4 -36.45 -54.32 -25.03
C THR A 4 -36.36 -52.83 -25.48
N THR A 5 -35.22 -52.14 -25.68
CA THR A 5 -33.81 -52.53 -25.91
C THR A 5 -32.85 -51.32 -26.09
N PHE A 6 -31.54 -51.57 -25.81
CA PHE A 6 -30.28 -51.01 -26.40
C PHE A 6 -29.99 -49.49 -26.27
N THR A 7 -28.79 -49.03 -25.87
CA THR A 7 -27.43 -49.53 -26.21
C THR A 7 -26.37 -49.09 -25.17
N HIS A 8 -25.41 -50.00 -24.95
CA HIS A 8 -24.03 -49.98 -24.40
C HIS A 8 -23.45 -48.69 -23.74
N SER A 9 -22.67 -48.74 -22.66
CA SER A 9 -21.94 -49.85 -22.02
C SER A 9 -21.54 -49.51 -20.57
N LEU A 10 -21.81 -50.48 -19.69
CA LEU A 10 -21.32 -50.68 -18.31
C LEU A 10 -19.78 -50.51 -18.22
N ALA A 11 -19.19 -49.90 -17.18
CA ALA A 11 -19.30 -50.11 -15.73
C ALA A 11 -18.46 -51.29 -15.18
N ILE A 12 -17.58 -50.94 -14.21
CA ILE A 12 -17.42 -51.62 -12.90
C ILE A 12 -16.75 -53.03 -12.99
N GLU A 13 -15.71 -53.43 -12.26
CA GLU A 13 -15.58 -53.50 -10.80
C GLU A 13 -14.18 -54.04 -10.41
N THR A 14 -13.59 -53.43 -9.38
CA THR A 14 -12.84 -54.01 -8.24
C THR A 14 -11.68 -55.04 -8.33
N ARG A 15 -10.82 -54.86 -7.32
CA ARG A 15 -10.05 -55.84 -6.51
C ARG A 15 -8.71 -56.35 -7.05
N GLY A 16 -7.70 -56.28 -6.18
CA GLY A 16 -6.61 -57.26 -6.15
C GLY A 16 -5.25 -56.74 -5.68
N VAL A 17 -4.95 -56.93 -4.40
CA VAL A 17 -3.60 -56.83 -3.80
C VAL A 17 -2.63 -57.80 -4.49
N ARG A 18 -1.38 -57.38 -4.74
CA ARG A 18 -0.19 -58.26 -4.66
C ARG A 18 1.12 -57.46 -4.53
N ASN A 19 1.79 -57.69 -3.39
CA ASN A 19 3.17 -57.30 -3.12
C ASN A 19 4.12 -57.94 -4.15
N PHE A 20 5.09 -57.15 -4.66
CA PHE A 20 6.32 -57.69 -5.22
C PHE A 20 7.53 -57.03 -4.54
N CYS A 21 8.37 -57.89 -3.99
CA CYS A 21 9.59 -57.60 -3.25
C CYS A 21 10.77 -57.69 -4.24
N PHE A 22 11.59 -56.64 -4.34
CA PHE A 22 12.93 -56.75 -4.93
C PHE A 22 13.98 -56.63 -3.81
N ARG A 23 14.81 -57.66 -3.71
CA ARG A 23 15.91 -57.82 -2.76
C ARG A 23 17.21 -57.41 -3.46
N VAL A 24 17.88 -56.36 -2.99
CA VAL A 24 19.26 -56.03 -3.36
C VAL A 24 20.19 -56.43 -2.19
N PRO A 25 21.37 -57.05 -2.42
CA PRO A 25 22.22 -57.58 -1.35
C PRO A 25 23.03 -56.51 -0.63
N ASN A 26 23.34 -56.83 0.63
CA ASN A 26 24.19 -56.10 1.57
C ASN A 26 25.64 -55.87 1.11
N SER A 27 26.12 -54.65 1.29
CA SER A 27 27.37 -54.32 2.00
C SER A 27 27.22 -52.86 2.46
N GLY A 28 27.40 -52.43 3.70
CA GLY A 28 27.90 -53.06 4.90
C GLY A 28 28.47 -51.92 5.76
N PHE A 29 27.64 -51.19 6.50
CA PHE A 29 28.00 -50.47 7.74
C PHE A 29 26.71 -50.06 8.49
N ARG A 30 26.62 -50.42 9.77
CA ARG A 30 25.58 -50.13 10.79
C ARG A 30 26.30 -49.47 12.00
N PRO A 31 25.66 -49.02 13.10
CA PRO A 31 24.25 -48.62 13.39
C PRO A 31 24.16 -47.29 14.21
N PHE A 32 23.02 -46.60 14.28
CA PHE A 32 22.09 -46.40 15.44
C PHE A 32 21.50 -44.98 15.23
N LEU A 33 20.24 -44.61 15.39
CA LEU A 33 19.14 -45.05 16.24
C LEU A 33 17.82 -44.60 15.55
N ALA A 34 16.79 -45.44 15.56
CA ALA A 34 15.50 -45.15 14.94
C ALA A 34 14.54 -44.42 15.92
N LEU A 35 13.81 -43.42 15.43
CA LEU A 35 12.55 -42.94 16.01
C LEU A 35 11.55 -42.64 14.86
N PRO A 36 10.23 -42.85 15.06
CA PRO A 36 9.26 -42.91 13.98
C PRO A 36 8.63 -41.53 13.73
N PHE A 37 8.65 -41.06 12.48
CA PHE A 37 7.81 -39.93 12.03
C PHE A 37 7.14 -40.29 10.69
N ARG A 38 5.81 -40.26 10.67
CA ARG A 38 5.00 -40.26 9.44
C ARG A 38 4.56 -38.81 9.19
N PHE A 39 5.23 -38.13 8.27
CA PHE A 39 4.68 -36.97 7.58
C PHE A 39 4.24 -37.42 6.18
N VAL A 40 2.97 -37.20 5.85
CA VAL A 40 2.41 -37.48 4.52
C VAL A 40 2.72 -36.26 3.65
N PHE A 41 3.73 -36.37 2.79
CA PHE A 41 3.93 -35.43 1.69
C PHE A 41 2.95 -35.77 0.55
N ARG A 42 2.04 -34.84 0.22
CA ARG A 42 1.36 -34.84 -1.09
C ARG A 42 2.32 -34.23 -2.09
N LEU A 43 2.91 -35.06 -2.95
CA LEU A 43 3.57 -34.62 -4.18
C LEU A 43 2.49 -34.11 -5.14
N ALA A 44 2.48 -32.82 -5.41
CA ALA A 44 1.66 -32.23 -6.46
C ALA A 44 2.17 -32.72 -7.83
N TYR A 45 1.28 -33.37 -8.56
CA TYR A 45 1.44 -33.75 -9.97
C TYR A 45 1.47 -32.47 -10.82
N LEU A 46 2.57 -32.22 -11.53
CA LEU A 46 2.63 -31.22 -12.59
C LEU A 46 2.07 -31.86 -13.87
N ASP A 47 0.90 -31.39 -14.30
CA ASP A 47 0.33 -31.70 -15.60
C ASP A 47 1.12 -30.95 -16.69
N ASN A 48 1.92 -31.70 -17.45
CA ASN A 48 2.64 -31.23 -18.62
C ASN A 48 1.84 -31.67 -19.84
N SER A 49 0.96 -30.80 -20.35
CA SER A 49 0.39 -30.99 -21.67
C SER A 49 -0.01 -29.68 -22.36
N LEU A 50 0.49 -29.53 -23.60
CA LEU A 50 0.02 -28.66 -24.71
C LEU A 50 0.60 -27.21 -24.76
N TRP A 51 1.26 -26.67 -25.80
CA TRP A 51 1.53 -26.97 -27.24
C TRP A 51 2.93 -26.32 -27.61
N PRO A 52 3.45 -26.24 -28.86
CA PRO A 52 4.77 -26.62 -29.30
C PRO A 52 5.50 -25.46 -30.04
N ILE A 53 6.69 -25.81 -30.51
CA ILE A 53 7.69 -25.01 -31.21
C ILE A 53 7.19 -24.30 -32.49
N ARG A 54 7.60 -23.03 -32.67
CA ARG A 54 8.14 -22.51 -33.94
C ARG A 54 9.38 -21.62 -33.67
N PRO A 55 10.55 -21.90 -34.30
CA PRO A 55 11.81 -21.19 -34.06
C PRO A 55 12.13 -20.14 -35.15
N ALA A 56 12.91 -19.13 -34.75
CA ALA A 56 13.54 -18.01 -35.49
C ALA A 56 12.99 -16.68 -34.91
N TYR A 57 13.72 -15.92 -34.10
CA TYR A 57 15.04 -15.34 -34.37
C TYR A 57 15.93 -15.37 -33.12
N PHE A 58 16.92 -16.26 -33.12
CA PHE A 58 18.16 -16.09 -32.38
C PHE A 58 19.10 -15.26 -33.26
N LEU A 59 19.57 -14.10 -32.79
CA LEU A 59 20.96 -13.61 -32.94
C LEU A 59 21.05 -12.14 -32.48
N ALA A 60 21.30 -11.95 -31.18
CA ALA A 60 22.27 -11.01 -30.62
C ALA A 60 22.07 -10.94 -29.10
N GLY A 61 23.08 -11.38 -28.33
CA GLY A 61 23.07 -11.22 -26.87
C GLY A 61 23.41 -12.45 -26.04
N ALA A 62 24.01 -13.49 -26.62
CA ALA A 62 24.70 -14.51 -25.84
C ALA A 62 26.05 -13.96 -25.36
N VAL A 63 26.06 -13.26 -24.22
CA VAL A 63 27.22 -13.23 -23.33
C VAL A 63 26.81 -13.94 -22.05
N THR A 64 27.27 -15.17 -21.98
CA THR A 64 27.12 -16.18 -20.94
C THR A 64 27.43 -15.64 -19.55
N ILE A 65 26.41 -15.55 -18.68
CA ILE A 65 26.56 -15.89 -17.26
C ILE A 65 25.56 -17.02 -17.02
N GLY A 66 26.03 -18.23 -17.32
CA GLY A 66 25.33 -19.45 -16.96
C GLY A 66 25.23 -19.55 -15.45
N ALA A 67 24.02 -19.83 -14.99
CA ALA A 67 23.72 -20.23 -13.63
C ALA A 67 24.57 -21.45 -13.25
N VAL A 68 25.66 -21.20 -12.53
CA VAL A 68 26.34 -22.17 -11.70
C VAL A 68 26.06 -21.74 -10.28
N GLN A 69 25.11 -22.42 -9.64
CA GLN A 69 24.72 -22.25 -8.25
C GLN A 69 25.84 -22.82 -7.35
N VAL A 70 26.97 -22.14 -7.27
CA VAL A 70 28.03 -22.44 -6.30
C VAL A 70 27.70 -21.69 -5.01
N LYS A 71 27.08 -22.41 -4.07
CA LYS A 71 27.04 -22.05 -2.65
C LYS A 71 28.47 -22.20 -2.09
N LEU A 72 29.19 -21.09 -1.96
CA LEU A 72 30.43 -21.03 -1.18
C LEU A 72 30.11 -20.66 0.28
N GLN A 73 30.76 -21.36 1.22
CA GLN A 73 30.65 -21.15 2.66
C GLN A 73 31.02 -19.71 3.10
N PRO A 74 30.42 -19.18 4.18
CA PRO A 74 30.45 -17.76 4.53
C PRO A 74 31.65 -17.33 5.40
N SER A 75 32.87 -17.85 5.17
CA SER A 75 34.03 -17.53 6.02
C SER A 75 35.17 -16.75 5.35
N ILE A 76 35.10 -16.40 4.06
CA ILE A 76 36.21 -15.71 3.36
C ILE A 76 35.78 -14.40 2.63
N LEU A 77 34.54 -13.92 2.79
CA LEU A 77 34.05 -12.74 2.06
C LEU A 77 33.60 -11.57 2.95
N THR A 78 34.30 -11.30 4.04
CA THR A 78 33.89 -10.28 5.03
C THR A 78 34.52 -8.90 4.85
N LEU A 79 35.16 -8.59 3.71
CA LEU A 79 35.57 -7.23 3.39
C LEU A 79 35.51 -7.00 1.87
N HIS A 80 34.75 -5.99 1.42
CA HIS A 80 34.70 -5.38 0.07
C HIS A 80 33.48 -5.59 -0.86
N LEU A 81 32.30 -5.98 -0.35
CA LEU A 81 31.08 -6.15 -1.18
C LEU A 81 29.90 -5.13 -1.05
N PRO A 82 30.05 -3.87 -0.61
CA PRO A 82 28.96 -2.89 -0.78
C PRO A 82 28.91 -2.22 -2.18
N VAL A 83 30.01 -2.24 -2.93
CA VAL A 83 30.14 -1.44 -4.18
C VAL A 83 29.69 -2.24 -5.41
N PHE A 84 29.96 -3.54 -5.44
CA PHE A 84 29.69 -4.38 -6.63
C PHE A 84 28.19 -4.76 -6.76
N THR A 85 27.48 -4.91 -5.64
CA THR A 85 26.02 -5.16 -5.60
C THR A 85 25.22 -3.92 -6.02
N ASN A 86 25.68 -2.73 -5.65
CA ASN A 86 25.06 -1.46 -6.06
C ASN A 86 25.24 -1.19 -7.55
N GLN A 87 26.39 -1.50 -8.15
CA GLN A 87 26.62 -1.31 -9.59
C GLN A 87 25.79 -2.26 -10.45
N VAL A 88 25.63 -3.53 -10.04
CA VAL A 88 24.75 -4.47 -10.75
C VAL A 88 23.28 -4.07 -10.59
N ALA A 89 22.87 -3.63 -9.40
CA ALA A 89 21.52 -3.10 -9.19
C ALA A 89 21.27 -1.81 -9.99
N GLU A 90 22.24 -0.90 -10.10
CA GLU A 90 22.16 0.31 -10.93
C GLU A 90 22.14 -0.01 -12.43
N LEU A 91 22.93 -0.98 -12.88
CA LEU A 91 22.91 -1.47 -14.25
C LEU A 91 21.55 -2.11 -14.59
N CYS A 92 21.02 -2.94 -13.68
CA CYS A 92 19.67 -3.50 -13.79
C CYS A 92 18.61 -2.39 -13.79
N ARG A 93 18.70 -1.36 -12.93
CA ARG A 93 17.80 -0.19 -12.97
C ARG A 93 17.89 0.56 -14.31
N GLY A 94 19.10 0.72 -14.85
CA GLY A 94 19.33 1.35 -16.15
C GLY A 94 18.82 0.52 -17.34
N LEU A 95 18.71 -0.80 -17.20
CA LEU A 95 18.08 -1.68 -18.19
C LEU A 95 16.55 -1.70 -18.04
N VAL A 96 16.04 -1.69 -16.80
CA VAL A 96 14.62 -1.63 -16.48
C VAL A 96 14.02 -0.25 -16.84
N SER A 97 14.83 0.81 -16.95
CA SER A 97 14.34 2.11 -17.43
C SER A 97 14.04 2.16 -18.94
N TRP A 98 14.36 1.11 -19.71
CA TRP A 98 14.07 1.03 -21.15
C TRP A 98 12.73 0.35 -21.45
N SER A 99 12.16 -0.35 -20.46
CA SER A 99 10.81 -0.93 -20.52
C SER A 99 10.24 -0.96 -19.10
N THR A 100 9.13 -0.27 -18.87
CA THR A 100 8.45 -0.29 -17.57
C THR A 100 8.10 -1.74 -17.17
N PRO A 101 8.53 -2.20 -15.99
CA PRO A 101 8.25 -3.56 -15.54
C PRO A 101 6.74 -3.72 -15.35
N LYS A 102 6.21 -4.90 -15.70
CA LYS A 102 4.85 -5.30 -15.32
C LYS A 102 4.83 -5.60 -13.81
N LEU A 103 3.62 -5.65 -13.23
CA LEU A 103 3.43 -5.88 -11.79
C LEU A 103 4.30 -7.00 -11.20
N ARG A 104 4.49 -8.11 -11.94
CA ARG A 104 5.21 -9.31 -11.47
C ARG A 104 6.50 -9.61 -12.22
N SER A 105 6.90 -8.78 -13.19
CA SER A 105 8.02 -9.12 -14.07
C SER A 105 9.35 -9.30 -13.32
N CYS A 106 9.46 -8.73 -12.13
CA CYS A 106 10.67 -8.74 -11.32
C CYS A 106 10.58 -9.64 -10.07
N ASP A 107 9.43 -10.24 -9.76
CA ASP A 107 9.25 -11.09 -8.57
C ASP A 107 10.19 -12.31 -8.58
N GLY A 108 10.45 -12.87 -9.76
CA GLY A 108 11.40 -13.96 -9.95
C GLY A 108 12.85 -13.58 -9.59
N LEU A 109 13.20 -12.30 -9.62
CA LEU A 109 14.54 -11.77 -9.30
C LEU A 109 14.75 -11.54 -7.80
N LEU A 110 13.68 -11.54 -7.00
CA LEU A 110 13.78 -11.28 -5.58
C LEU A 110 14.52 -12.43 -4.85
N PRO A 111 15.36 -12.14 -3.86
CA PRO A 111 15.97 -13.16 -3.01
C PRO A 111 14.93 -13.81 -2.09
N SER A 112 15.17 -15.06 -1.68
CA SER A 112 14.44 -15.64 -0.55
C SER A 112 14.94 -15.06 0.77
N PRO A 113 14.09 -14.97 1.81
CA PRO A 113 14.53 -14.54 3.14
C PRO A 113 15.68 -15.41 3.65
N THR A 114 16.71 -14.77 4.21
CA THR A 114 17.81 -15.50 4.85
C THR A 114 17.50 -15.78 6.31
N VAL A 115 18.08 -16.84 6.88
CA VAL A 115 18.01 -17.09 8.33
C VAL A 115 19.09 -16.25 9.04
N PRO A 116 18.73 -15.31 9.92
CA PRO A 116 19.70 -14.52 10.68
C PRO A 116 20.53 -15.40 11.61
N LYS A 117 21.68 -14.90 12.09
CA LYS A 117 22.42 -15.59 13.15
C LYS A 117 21.61 -15.56 14.44
N LEU A 118 21.61 -16.70 15.13
CA LEU A 118 20.85 -16.89 16.36
C LEU A 118 21.32 -15.93 17.45
N GLU A 119 22.64 -15.81 17.62
CA GLU A 119 23.28 -14.98 18.64
C GLU A 119 22.97 -13.49 18.41
N ASP A 120 23.02 -13.04 17.15
CA ASP A 120 22.69 -11.66 16.79
C ASP A 120 21.22 -11.34 17.09
N THR A 121 20.33 -12.29 16.83
CA THR A 121 18.88 -12.14 17.08
C THR A 121 18.60 -12.03 18.58
N VAL A 122 19.16 -12.94 19.37
CA VAL A 122 19.00 -12.94 20.83
C VAL A 122 19.63 -11.69 21.46
N ALA A 123 20.81 -11.26 20.99
CA ALA A 123 21.44 -10.04 21.47
C ALA A 123 20.60 -8.79 21.18
N ARG A 124 20.01 -8.69 19.97
CA ARG A 124 19.11 -7.59 19.60
C ARG A 124 17.82 -7.62 20.42
N TYR A 125 17.24 -8.80 20.65
CA TYR A 125 16.09 -8.97 21.53
C TYR A 125 16.37 -8.45 22.94
N LEU A 126 17.45 -8.94 23.58
CA LEU A 126 17.86 -8.53 24.92
C LEU A 126 18.14 -7.02 24.98
N LYS A 127 18.73 -6.43 23.94
CA LYS A 127 18.91 -4.97 23.86
C LYS A 127 17.55 -4.26 23.89
N SER A 128 16.58 -4.73 23.12
CA SER A 128 15.27 -4.06 22.96
C SER A 128 14.40 -4.09 24.22
N ILE A 129 14.53 -5.11 25.07
CA ILE A 129 13.69 -5.23 26.28
C ILE A 129 14.28 -4.54 27.51
N LYS A 130 15.56 -4.14 27.46
CA LYS A 130 16.32 -3.67 28.63
C LYS A 130 15.68 -2.49 29.37
N LYS A 131 14.96 -1.62 28.65
CA LYS A 131 14.26 -0.44 29.21
C LYS A 131 12.80 -0.71 29.55
N LEU A 132 12.29 -1.89 29.18
CA LEU A 132 10.89 -2.30 29.34
C LEU A 132 10.65 -3.14 30.60
N VAL A 133 11.69 -3.78 31.13
CA VAL A 133 11.64 -4.64 32.31
C VAL A 133 12.55 -4.12 33.41
N ASP A 134 12.29 -4.52 34.66
CA ASP A 134 13.20 -4.23 35.76
C ASP A 134 14.49 -5.05 35.67
N LYS A 135 15.48 -4.71 36.51
CA LYS A 135 16.80 -5.32 36.48
C LYS A 135 16.78 -6.82 36.80
N ASP A 136 15.95 -7.25 37.75
CA ASP A 136 15.91 -8.65 38.19
C ASP A 136 15.23 -9.52 37.13
N GLN A 137 14.13 -9.02 36.56
CA GLN A 137 13.49 -9.61 35.39
C GLN A 137 14.44 -9.70 34.19
N TYR A 138 15.20 -8.64 33.93
CA TYR A 138 16.16 -8.62 32.82
C TYR A 138 17.22 -9.72 32.96
N GLU A 139 17.83 -9.88 34.13
CA GLU A 139 18.85 -10.91 34.35
C GLU A 139 18.24 -12.32 34.26
N GLN A 140 17.01 -12.53 34.73
CA GLN A 140 16.29 -13.80 34.56
C GLN A 140 16.06 -14.14 33.08
N ILE A 141 15.57 -13.17 32.29
CA ILE A 141 15.33 -13.38 30.85
C ILE A 141 16.64 -13.64 30.11
N LYS A 142 17.70 -12.94 30.49
CA LYS A 142 19.04 -13.14 29.94
C LYS A 142 19.60 -14.53 30.28
N GLU A 143 19.40 -15.03 31.49
CA GLU A 143 19.78 -16.41 31.84
C GLU A 143 19.01 -17.43 31.00
N GLN A 144 17.71 -17.23 30.80
CA GLN A 144 16.90 -18.07 29.91
C GLN A 144 17.41 -18.00 28.45
N ALA A 145 17.76 -16.81 27.97
CA ALA A 145 18.31 -16.60 26.63
C ALA A 145 19.67 -17.29 26.44
N ASP A 146 20.56 -17.22 27.44
CA ASP A 146 21.84 -17.91 27.44
C ASP A 146 21.67 -19.43 27.47
N GLY A 147 20.66 -19.93 28.20
CA GLY A 147 20.24 -21.33 28.18
C GLY A 147 19.75 -21.76 26.79
N PHE A 148 18.88 -20.96 26.18
CA PHE A 148 18.34 -21.18 24.84
C PHE A 148 19.45 -21.27 23.79
N LEU A 149 20.43 -20.36 23.82
CA LEU A 149 21.58 -20.35 22.91
C LEU A 149 22.47 -21.60 23.03
N LYS A 150 22.56 -22.20 24.22
CA LYS A 150 23.39 -23.40 24.47
C LYS A 150 22.67 -24.71 24.16
N ASN A 151 21.34 -24.73 24.28
CA ASN A 151 20.54 -25.95 24.29
C ASN A 151 19.65 -26.07 23.04
N GLU A 152 18.39 -25.66 23.13
CA GLU A 152 17.39 -25.88 22.09
C GLU A 152 17.54 -24.97 20.86
N GLY A 153 18.09 -23.76 21.03
CA GLY A 153 18.23 -22.76 19.99
C GLY A 153 18.99 -23.24 18.75
N PRO A 154 20.20 -23.83 18.87
CA PRO A 154 20.96 -24.36 17.73
C PRO A 154 20.21 -25.41 16.91
N ARG A 155 19.40 -26.26 17.56
CA ARG A 155 18.59 -27.27 16.89
C ARG A 155 17.44 -26.64 16.11
N LEU A 156 16.72 -25.70 16.71
CA LEU A 156 15.62 -24.98 16.05
C LEU A 156 16.14 -24.10 14.90
N GLN A 157 17.29 -23.45 15.09
CA GLN A 157 18.01 -22.70 14.05
C GLN A 157 18.33 -23.59 12.84
N MET A 158 18.80 -24.82 13.07
CA MET A 158 19.06 -25.78 11.99
C MET A 158 17.78 -26.14 11.23
N TYR A 159 16.65 -26.32 11.92
CA TYR A 159 15.36 -26.56 11.27
C TYR A 159 14.88 -25.37 10.44
N ALA A 160 14.98 -24.14 10.97
CA ALA A 160 14.68 -22.93 10.21
C ALA A 160 15.57 -22.81 8.96
N TRP A 161 16.86 -23.12 9.10
CA TRP A 161 17.78 -23.16 7.96
C TRP A 161 17.37 -24.21 6.93
N LEU A 162 17.06 -25.43 7.33
CA LEU A 162 16.57 -26.46 6.42
C LEU A 162 15.28 -26.04 5.69
N MET A 163 14.32 -25.42 6.40
CA MET A 163 13.11 -24.88 5.78
C MET A 163 13.42 -23.81 4.74
N SER A 164 14.34 -22.90 5.06
CA SER A 164 14.79 -21.84 4.14
C SER A 164 15.43 -22.37 2.85
N LEU A 165 15.91 -23.62 2.83
CA LEU A 165 16.42 -24.27 1.63
C LEU A 165 15.33 -24.80 0.70
N THR A 166 14.15 -25.10 1.25
CA THR A 166 13.06 -25.77 0.53
C THR A 166 11.88 -24.86 0.21
N GLN A 167 11.70 -23.79 0.99
CA GLN A 167 10.56 -22.86 0.86
C GLN A 167 11.03 -21.53 0.30
N SER A 168 10.20 -20.89 -0.53
CA SER A 168 10.47 -19.55 -1.05
C SER A 168 10.44 -18.48 0.03
N ASN A 169 9.61 -18.69 1.07
CA ASN A 169 9.55 -17.94 2.31
C ASN A 169 9.27 -18.89 3.48
N TYR A 170 10.22 -19.03 4.41
CA TYR A 170 10.09 -19.88 5.60
C TYR A 170 9.47 -19.15 6.82
N ILE A 171 9.30 -17.83 6.72
CA ILE A 171 8.84 -16.95 7.80
C ILE A 171 7.31 -16.93 7.90
N THR A 172 6.63 -16.96 6.76
CA THR A 172 5.16 -16.90 6.70
C THR A 172 4.63 -18.29 6.34
N PRO A 173 4.22 -19.10 7.34
CA PRO A 173 3.60 -20.38 7.05
C PRO A 173 2.28 -20.17 6.29
N GLU A 174 2.03 -21.01 5.28
CA GLU A 174 0.80 -21.00 4.48
C GLU A 174 -0.51 -21.24 5.27
N PRO A 175 -0.54 -21.99 6.40
CA PRO A 175 -1.72 -22.01 7.26
C PRO A 175 -1.88 -20.72 8.08
N LEU A 176 -3.05 -20.08 7.99
CA LEU A 176 -3.34 -18.85 8.74
C LEU A 176 -3.71 -19.15 10.20
N LEU A 177 -3.17 -18.34 11.11
CA LEU A 177 -3.45 -18.44 12.53
C LEU A 177 -4.88 -17.98 12.86
N VAL A 178 -5.50 -18.69 13.79
CA VAL A 178 -6.92 -18.58 14.17
C VAL A 178 -7.34 -17.18 14.66
N ASN A 179 -6.43 -16.36 15.20
CA ASN A 179 -6.74 -15.06 15.81
C ASN A 179 -6.05 -13.88 15.10
N SER A 180 -6.20 -13.76 13.77
CA SER A 180 -5.44 -12.77 12.98
C SER A 180 -6.30 -11.82 12.13
N SER A 181 -7.62 -11.77 12.34
CA SER A 181 -8.49 -10.90 11.55
C SER A 181 -8.47 -9.51 12.15
N VAL A 182 -7.44 -8.77 11.79
CA VAL A 182 -7.49 -7.32 11.84
C VAL A 182 -8.23 -6.86 10.57
N ALA A 183 -9.12 -5.90 10.71
CA ALA A 183 -9.79 -5.22 9.61
C ALA A 183 -9.07 -3.89 9.38
N HIS A 184 -8.62 -3.64 8.16
CA HIS A 184 -8.14 -2.31 7.75
C HIS A 184 -9.34 -1.51 7.29
N THR A 185 -9.69 -0.42 7.98
CA THR A 185 -10.88 0.39 7.67
C THR A 185 -10.52 1.76 7.14
N ASP A 186 -11.09 2.12 5.99
CA ASP A 186 -10.74 3.33 5.24
C ASP A 186 -11.82 4.40 5.32
N LEU A 187 -11.38 5.66 5.46
CA LEU A 187 -12.25 6.83 5.54
C LEU A 187 -12.05 7.72 4.30
N LEU A 188 -13.15 8.01 3.59
CA LEU A 188 -13.16 8.81 2.36
C LEU A 188 -14.10 10.00 2.52
N GLU A 189 -13.53 11.18 2.81
CA GLU A 189 -14.31 12.42 2.81
C GLU A 189 -14.67 12.80 1.36
N VAL A 190 -15.96 12.74 1.02
CA VAL A 190 -16.47 13.22 -0.27
C VAL A 190 -16.90 14.69 -0.13
N PRO A 191 -16.27 15.64 -0.85
CA PRO A 191 -16.62 17.05 -0.77
C PRO A 191 -18.10 17.34 -1.10
N GLU A 192 -18.66 18.40 -0.52
CA GLU A 192 -20.09 18.74 -0.65
C GLU A 192 -20.58 18.90 -2.12
N HIS A 193 -19.71 19.30 -3.02
CA HIS A 193 -19.99 19.43 -4.46
C HIS A 193 -19.97 18.10 -5.24
N ARG A 194 -19.72 16.97 -4.57
CA ARG A 194 -19.66 15.60 -5.12
C ARG A 194 -20.65 14.64 -4.45
N ARG A 195 -21.73 15.17 -3.87
CA ARG A 195 -22.80 14.31 -3.36
C ARG A 195 -23.35 13.45 -4.50
N ALA A 196 -23.42 12.15 -4.26
CA ALA A 196 -24.08 11.18 -5.11
C ALA A 196 -25.14 10.44 -4.28
N THR A 197 -26.12 9.85 -4.96
CA THR A 197 -27.06 8.93 -4.31
C THR A 197 -26.33 7.69 -3.81
N ARG A 198 -26.94 6.96 -2.87
CA ARG A 198 -26.39 5.68 -2.38
C ARG A 198 -26.19 4.67 -3.50
N ALA A 199 -27.15 4.58 -4.43
CA ALA A 199 -27.08 3.67 -5.57
C ALA A 199 -25.91 4.02 -6.49
N TYR A 200 -25.75 5.31 -6.81
CA TYR A 200 -24.68 5.78 -7.68
C TYR A 200 -23.30 5.60 -7.04
N MET A 201 -23.15 5.86 -5.73
CA MET A 201 -21.90 5.59 -5.02
C MET A 201 -21.53 4.10 -5.02
N ALA A 202 -22.48 3.21 -4.72
CA ALA A 202 -22.25 1.76 -4.76
C ALA A 202 -21.84 1.29 -6.17
N ALA A 203 -22.45 1.86 -7.21
CA ALA A 203 -22.11 1.59 -8.60
C ALA A 203 -20.68 2.00 -8.96
N ARG A 204 -20.23 3.18 -8.51
CA ARG A 204 -18.87 3.66 -8.74
C ARG A 204 -17.83 2.79 -8.04
N VAL A 205 -18.05 2.47 -6.77
CA VAL A 205 -17.18 1.55 -6.01
C VAL A 205 -17.07 0.22 -6.76
N THR A 206 -18.21 -0.34 -7.17
CA THR A 206 -18.26 -1.62 -7.91
C THR A 206 -17.50 -1.55 -9.23
N TYR A 207 -17.66 -0.46 -9.98
CA TYR A 207 -16.98 -0.26 -11.25
C TYR A 207 -15.46 -0.15 -11.08
N PHE A 208 -15.00 0.70 -10.15
CA PHE A 208 -13.56 0.92 -9.94
C PHE A 208 -12.86 -0.29 -9.35
N GLU A 209 -13.44 -0.97 -8.37
CA GLU A 209 -12.90 -2.23 -7.83
C GLU A 209 -12.91 -3.35 -8.88
N GLY A 210 -13.96 -3.43 -9.72
CA GLY A 210 -14.02 -4.35 -10.85
C GLY A 210 -12.92 -4.09 -11.88
N MET A 211 -12.59 -2.82 -12.12
CA MET A 211 -11.45 -2.41 -12.96
C MET A 211 -10.11 -2.77 -12.30
N SER A 212 -9.99 -2.59 -10.99
CA SER A 212 -8.78 -2.94 -10.23
C SER A 212 -8.51 -4.45 -10.25
N GLN A 213 -9.54 -5.30 -10.13
CA GLN A 213 -9.40 -6.74 -10.34
C GLN A 213 -8.80 -7.06 -11.73
N LEU A 214 -9.32 -6.44 -12.79
CA LEU A 214 -8.80 -6.64 -14.14
C LEU A 214 -7.36 -6.10 -14.29
N ALA A 215 -7.03 -5.00 -13.65
CA ALA A 215 -5.68 -4.43 -13.69
C ALA A 215 -4.66 -5.34 -12.97
N VAL A 216 -5.04 -5.95 -11.84
CA VAL A 216 -4.23 -6.99 -11.17
C VAL A 216 -4.00 -8.18 -12.08
N ASP A 217 -5.08 -8.73 -12.67
CA ASP A 217 -5.04 -9.89 -13.55
C ASP A 217 -4.16 -9.65 -14.79
N ARG A 218 -4.32 -8.49 -15.44
CA ARG A 218 -3.55 -8.09 -16.62
C ARG A 218 -2.12 -7.65 -16.30
N GLN A 219 -1.80 -7.47 -15.02
CA GLN A 219 -0.54 -6.91 -14.51
C GLN A 219 -0.28 -5.47 -14.98
N ASP A 220 -1.36 -4.70 -15.13
CA ASP A 220 -1.36 -3.31 -15.59
C ASP A 220 -1.27 -2.29 -14.44
N ILE A 221 -1.26 -2.78 -13.19
CA ILE A 221 -0.92 -1.98 -12.01
C ILE A 221 0.58 -1.68 -12.02
N LYS A 222 0.92 -0.43 -11.75
CA LYS A 222 2.31 0.03 -11.62
C LYS A 222 3.01 -0.75 -10.52
N PRO A 223 4.16 -1.41 -10.75
CA PRO A 223 4.80 -2.14 -9.68
C PRO A 223 5.42 -1.20 -8.63
N LEU A 224 5.22 -1.53 -7.35
CA LEU A 224 5.84 -0.82 -6.24
C LEU A 224 7.37 -0.97 -6.27
N GLY A 225 8.08 0.08 -5.82
CA GLY A 225 9.54 0.10 -5.80
C GLY A 225 10.20 -0.10 -7.17
N GLY A 226 9.49 0.20 -8.26
CA GLY A 226 9.97 -0.02 -9.63
C GLY A 226 10.12 -1.51 -9.99
N GLY A 227 9.30 -2.39 -9.40
CA GLY A 227 9.37 -3.84 -9.59
C GLY A 227 10.28 -4.56 -8.58
N MET A 228 11.02 -3.83 -7.75
CA MET A 228 11.97 -4.44 -6.81
C MET A 228 11.36 -4.80 -5.44
N LEU A 229 10.03 -4.77 -5.33
CA LEU A 229 9.28 -5.20 -4.16
C LEU A 229 8.32 -6.32 -4.57
N CYS A 230 8.19 -7.33 -3.70
CA CYS A 230 7.32 -8.48 -3.93
C CYS A 230 5.88 -8.05 -4.16
N SER A 231 5.25 -8.52 -5.24
CA SER A 231 3.85 -8.25 -5.59
C SER A 231 2.92 -9.45 -5.42
N SER A 232 3.39 -10.54 -4.80
CA SER A 232 2.58 -11.75 -4.56
C SER A 232 1.31 -11.54 -3.74
N HIS A 233 1.16 -10.44 -2.99
CA HIS A 233 -0.05 -10.20 -2.19
C HIS A 233 -1.20 -9.60 -3.01
N TYR A 234 -0.93 -9.03 -4.20
CA TYR A 234 -2.01 -8.57 -5.11
C TYR A 234 -2.90 -9.74 -5.56
N ASP A 235 -2.36 -10.97 -5.62
CA ASP A 235 -3.10 -12.21 -5.91
C ASP A 235 -4.23 -12.51 -4.92
N LYS A 236 -4.20 -11.86 -3.76
CA LYS A 236 -5.12 -12.15 -2.66
C LYS A 236 -6.25 -11.12 -2.59
N LEU A 237 -6.17 -10.00 -3.31
CA LEU A 237 -7.11 -8.89 -3.12
C LEU A 237 -8.53 -9.19 -3.59
N TYR A 238 -8.66 -9.94 -4.69
CA TYR A 238 -9.96 -10.19 -5.34
C TYR A 238 -10.23 -11.67 -5.48
N SER A 239 -11.51 -12.05 -5.34
CA SER A 239 -11.96 -13.44 -5.50
C SER A 239 -11.20 -14.43 -4.62
N VAL A 240 -10.80 -13.98 -3.42
CA VAL A 240 -10.09 -14.80 -2.43
C VAL A 240 -10.88 -14.81 -1.14
N CYS A 241 -11.08 -16.01 -0.59
CA CYS A 241 -11.79 -16.20 0.66
C CYS A 241 -10.92 -16.98 1.65
N ARG A 242 -10.92 -16.55 2.91
CA ARG A 242 -10.39 -17.33 4.03
C ARG A 242 -11.44 -18.33 4.50
N VAL A 243 -11.27 -19.59 4.11
CA VAL A 243 -12.14 -20.69 4.49
C VAL A 243 -11.72 -21.24 5.87
N PRO A 244 -12.64 -21.29 6.86
CA PRO A 244 -12.31 -21.77 8.19
C PRO A 244 -12.05 -23.29 8.20
N GLY A 245 -11.03 -23.71 8.94
CA GLY A 245 -10.81 -25.13 9.26
C GLY A 245 -10.76 -25.36 10.77
N GLU A 246 -10.97 -26.60 11.19
CA GLU A 246 -11.04 -26.94 12.62
C GLU A 246 -9.70 -26.77 13.35
N GLN A 247 -8.59 -26.82 12.62
CA GLN A 247 -7.25 -26.62 13.14
C GLN A 247 -6.50 -25.50 12.41
N ILE A 248 -6.73 -25.37 11.10
CA ILE A 248 -5.99 -24.52 10.18
C ILE A 248 -6.99 -23.97 9.16
N ASP A 249 -6.98 -22.66 8.95
CA ASP A 249 -7.73 -22.02 7.88
C ASP A 249 -6.96 -22.07 6.55
N GLU A 250 -7.70 -22.00 5.44
CA GLU A 250 -7.15 -22.01 4.08
C GLU A 250 -7.51 -20.71 3.35
N LEU A 251 -6.57 -20.14 2.61
CA LEU A 251 -6.86 -19.09 1.63
C LEU A 251 -7.16 -19.73 0.29
N VAL A 252 -8.40 -19.60 -0.17
CA VAL A 252 -8.85 -20.15 -1.46
C VAL A 252 -9.00 -19.01 -2.45
N ASN A 253 -8.26 -19.07 -3.56
CA ASN A 253 -8.38 -18.14 -4.69
C ASN A 253 -9.26 -18.79 -5.77
N TYR A 254 -10.35 -18.10 -6.15
CA TYR A 254 -11.35 -18.57 -7.09
C TYR A 254 -11.12 -18.09 -8.55
N GLY A 255 -9.97 -17.45 -8.82
CA GLY A 255 -9.63 -16.87 -10.11
C GLY A 255 -10.33 -15.53 -10.35
N ILE A 256 -10.48 -15.13 -11.62
CA ILE A 256 -11.20 -13.89 -11.93
C ILE A 256 -12.72 -14.08 -11.83
N SER A 257 -13.37 -13.26 -11.00
CA SER A 257 -14.83 -13.32 -10.85
C SER A 257 -15.54 -12.29 -11.72
N LYS A 258 -16.73 -12.67 -12.20
CA LYS A 258 -17.61 -11.81 -13.02
C LYS A 258 -18.77 -11.23 -12.21
N HIS A 259 -18.80 -11.46 -10.91
CA HIS A 259 -19.87 -10.98 -10.05
C HIS A 259 -19.33 -10.50 -8.71
N VAL A 260 -20.13 -9.67 -8.07
CA VAL A 260 -19.98 -9.28 -6.67
C VAL A 260 -21.19 -9.80 -5.91
N VAL A 261 -21.05 -9.92 -4.59
CA VAL A 261 -22.19 -10.14 -3.71
C VAL A 261 -22.47 -8.88 -2.92
N VAL A 262 -23.73 -8.48 -2.91
CA VAL A 262 -24.24 -7.30 -2.21
C VAL A 262 -25.04 -7.75 -1.01
N ILE A 263 -24.77 -7.17 0.17
CA ILE A 263 -25.56 -7.33 1.38
C ILE A 263 -26.40 -6.07 1.56
N ALA A 264 -27.72 -6.20 1.53
CA ALA A 264 -28.65 -5.08 1.70
C ALA A 264 -29.93 -5.55 2.40
N GLY A 265 -30.39 -4.82 3.44
CA GLY A 265 -31.60 -5.17 4.19
C GLY A 265 -31.57 -6.58 4.81
N GLY A 266 -30.40 -7.10 5.18
CA GLY A 266 -30.20 -8.47 5.68
C GLY A 266 -30.21 -9.56 4.61
N CYS A 267 -30.42 -9.22 3.33
CA CYS A 267 -30.44 -10.14 2.20
C CYS A 267 -29.09 -10.17 1.47
N PHE A 268 -28.80 -11.28 0.78
CA PHE A 268 -27.68 -11.42 -0.15
C PHE A 268 -28.16 -11.34 -1.60
N TYR A 269 -27.44 -10.59 -2.43
CA TYR A 269 -27.74 -10.44 -3.86
C TYR A 269 -26.47 -10.68 -4.69
N LYS A 270 -26.60 -11.38 -5.80
CA LYS A 270 -25.56 -11.50 -6.82
C LYS A 270 -25.76 -10.41 -7.87
N VAL A 271 -24.73 -9.61 -8.10
CA VAL A 271 -24.68 -8.57 -9.13
C VAL A 271 -23.55 -8.91 -10.10
N MET A 272 -23.88 -9.02 -11.38
CA MET A 272 -22.88 -9.25 -12.42
C MET A 272 -22.08 -7.95 -12.68
N LEU A 273 -20.78 -8.08 -12.94
CA LEU A 273 -19.89 -6.98 -13.31
C LEU A 273 -19.90 -6.70 -14.82
N CYS A 274 -20.30 -7.68 -15.63
CA CYS A 274 -20.30 -7.60 -17.08
C CYS A 274 -21.51 -8.31 -17.69
N ASP A 275 -21.81 -7.95 -18.94
CA ASP A 275 -22.82 -8.63 -19.75
C ASP A 275 -22.35 -10.00 -20.28
N ASP A 276 -23.22 -10.69 -21.01
CA ASP A 276 -22.94 -12.00 -21.64
C ASP A 276 -21.82 -11.96 -22.69
N ARG A 277 -21.45 -10.75 -23.17
CA ARG A 277 -20.35 -10.53 -24.11
C ARG A 277 -19.03 -10.21 -23.39
N ASN A 278 -19.02 -10.23 -22.05
CA ASN A 278 -17.91 -9.83 -21.18
C ASN A 278 -17.57 -8.33 -21.28
N SER A 279 -18.54 -7.50 -21.65
CA SER A 279 -18.40 -6.04 -21.56
C SER A 279 -18.78 -5.61 -20.16
N MET A 280 -17.88 -4.93 -19.46
CA MET A 280 -18.17 -4.41 -18.11
C MET A 280 -19.37 -3.46 -18.16
N TYR A 281 -20.25 -3.54 -17.16
CA TYR A 281 -21.34 -2.58 -17.05
C TYR A 281 -20.81 -1.18 -16.79
N SER A 282 -21.47 -0.17 -17.37
CA SER A 282 -21.21 1.22 -17.04
C SER A 282 -21.66 1.54 -15.61
N ILE A 283 -21.15 2.64 -15.05
CA ILE A 283 -21.58 3.16 -13.75
C ILE A 283 -23.10 3.37 -13.74
N ASP A 284 -23.68 3.89 -14.83
CA ASP A 284 -25.12 4.11 -14.93
C ASP A 284 -25.93 2.80 -14.92
N GLN A 285 -25.45 1.77 -15.62
CA GLN A 285 -26.11 0.46 -15.58
C GLN A 285 -26.06 -0.16 -14.18
N LEU A 286 -24.89 -0.09 -13.52
CA LEU A 286 -24.72 -0.54 -12.14
C LEU A 286 -25.59 0.27 -11.17
N ALA A 287 -25.69 1.59 -11.34
CA ALA A 287 -26.51 2.46 -10.50
C ALA A 287 -27.98 2.06 -10.56
N SER A 288 -28.47 1.71 -11.75
CA SER A 288 -29.81 1.19 -11.93
C SER A 288 -29.98 -0.15 -11.17
N ILE A 289 -29.02 -1.08 -11.27
CA ILE A 289 -29.06 -2.34 -10.49
C ILE A 289 -29.10 -2.08 -8.97
N TYR A 290 -28.30 -1.13 -8.47
CA TYR A 290 -28.30 -0.79 -7.05
C TYR A 290 -29.58 -0.08 -6.61
N ALA A 291 -30.17 0.78 -7.43
CA ALA A 291 -31.45 1.40 -7.16
C ALA A 291 -32.57 0.36 -7.06
N GLU A 292 -32.53 -0.66 -7.92
CA GLU A 292 -33.42 -1.82 -7.86
C GLU A 292 -33.28 -2.56 -6.53
N ILE A 293 -32.07 -2.93 -6.12
CA ILE A 293 -31.82 -3.59 -4.82
C ILE A 293 -32.35 -2.75 -3.65
N ILE A 294 -32.08 -1.44 -3.66
CA ILE A 294 -32.48 -0.51 -2.58
C ILE A 294 -34.01 -0.35 -2.52
N SER A 295 -34.70 -0.45 -3.65
CA SER A 295 -36.16 -0.30 -3.74
C SER A 295 -36.95 -1.58 -3.46
N ARG A 296 -36.31 -2.74 -3.31
CA ARG A 296 -36.98 -3.98 -2.93
C ARG A 296 -37.56 -3.90 -1.51
N ASP A 297 -38.81 -4.31 -1.36
CA ASP A 297 -39.45 -4.50 -0.05
C ASP A 297 -38.92 -5.76 0.67
N GLU A 298 -38.24 -6.67 -0.04
CA GLU A 298 -37.69 -7.91 0.50
C GLU A 298 -36.51 -7.67 1.45
N LYS A 299 -36.81 -7.63 2.75
CA LYS A 299 -35.82 -7.54 3.84
C LYS A 299 -35.89 -8.76 4.76
N GLU A 300 -34.73 -9.20 5.24
CA GLU A 300 -34.63 -10.24 6.27
C GLU A 300 -34.46 -9.60 7.65
N THR A 301 -35.13 -10.15 8.65
CA THR A 301 -35.08 -9.64 10.04
C THR A 301 -34.72 -10.74 11.02
N GLY A 302 -34.46 -10.38 12.28
CA GLY A 302 -34.03 -11.34 13.29
C GLY A 302 -32.70 -12.01 12.91
N ALA A 303 -32.58 -13.31 13.17
CA ALA A 303 -31.37 -14.07 12.84
C ALA A 303 -31.14 -14.19 11.33
N ALA A 304 -32.19 -14.30 10.51
CA ALA A 304 -32.05 -14.42 9.05
C ALA A 304 -31.38 -13.20 8.43
N GLY A 305 -31.63 -12.00 8.96
CA GLY A 305 -30.97 -10.76 8.53
C GLY A 305 -29.53 -10.60 9.04
N LYS A 306 -29.01 -11.53 9.86
CA LYS A 306 -27.71 -11.44 10.55
C LYS A 306 -26.77 -12.60 10.23
N VAL A 307 -27.05 -13.39 9.18
CA VAL A 307 -26.27 -14.60 8.82
C VAL A 307 -24.76 -14.33 8.74
N ALA A 308 -24.36 -13.17 8.23
CA ALA A 308 -22.95 -12.77 8.14
C ALA A 308 -22.21 -12.76 9.49
N ALA A 309 -22.92 -12.62 10.61
CA ALA A 309 -22.32 -12.65 11.95
C ALA A 309 -21.61 -13.98 12.29
N LEU A 310 -21.95 -15.08 11.61
CA LEU A 310 -21.27 -16.37 11.80
C LEU A 310 -19.79 -16.32 11.40
N THR A 311 -19.38 -15.39 10.54
CA THR A 311 -17.96 -15.24 10.14
C THR A 311 -17.09 -14.65 11.26
N ALA A 312 -17.71 -14.04 12.28
CA ALA A 312 -17.06 -13.50 13.48
C ALA A 312 -16.95 -14.53 14.62
N ASP A 313 -17.43 -15.77 14.43
CA ASP A 313 -17.28 -16.84 15.43
C ASP A 313 -15.81 -17.27 15.57
N ARG A 314 -15.53 -17.99 16.66
CA ARG A 314 -14.23 -18.67 16.85
C ARG A 314 -14.00 -19.60 15.67
N ARG A 315 -12.80 -19.60 15.08
CA ARG A 315 -12.58 -20.18 13.72
C ARG A 315 -12.95 -21.66 13.61
N ASP A 316 -12.70 -22.46 14.62
CA ASP A 316 -13.08 -23.87 14.64
C ASP A 316 -14.59 -24.07 14.85
N GLU A 317 -15.27 -23.21 15.63
CA GLU A 317 -16.73 -23.17 15.66
C GLU A 317 -17.29 -22.73 14.30
N TRP A 318 -16.69 -21.72 13.67
CA TRP A 318 -17.08 -21.30 12.33
C TRP A 318 -16.88 -22.44 11.33
N ALA A 319 -15.78 -23.20 11.41
CA ALA A 319 -15.56 -24.37 10.56
C ALA A 319 -16.66 -25.43 10.73
N ARG A 320 -17.07 -25.70 11.98
CA ARG A 320 -18.16 -26.64 12.27
C ARG A 320 -19.52 -26.11 11.80
N ASN A 321 -19.84 -24.85 12.09
CA ASN A 321 -21.08 -24.18 11.71
C ASN A 321 -21.18 -24.03 10.19
N ARG A 322 -20.09 -23.70 9.49
CA ARG A 322 -20.02 -23.66 8.02
C ARG A 322 -20.35 -25.03 7.42
N ARG A 323 -19.78 -26.11 7.95
CA ARG A 323 -20.09 -27.47 7.48
C ARG A 323 -21.57 -27.80 7.69
N LYS A 324 -22.03 -27.64 8.93
CA LYS A 324 -23.37 -28.04 9.37
C LYS A 324 -24.49 -27.23 8.71
N PHE A 325 -24.36 -25.91 8.67
CA PHE A 325 -25.44 -25.02 8.23
C PHE A 325 -25.36 -24.66 6.75
N PHE A 326 -24.17 -24.71 6.14
CA PHE A 326 -24.00 -24.39 4.72
C PHE A 326 -23.68 -25.60 3.86
N LEU A 327 -22.61 -26.34 4.15
CA LEU A 327 -22.18 -27.42 3.23
C LEU A 327 -23.15 -28.61 3.18
N GLU A 328 -23.81 -28.93 4.29
CA GLU A 328 -24.79 -30.02 4.38
C GLU A 328 -26.18 -29.63 3.87
N ASN A 329 -26.48 -28.34 3.69
CA ASN A 329 -27.72 -27.84 3.10
C ASN A 329 -27.47 -27.43 1.63
N PRO A 330 -28.10 -28.07 0.62
CA PRO A 330 -27.83 -27.76 -0.79
C PRO A 330 -28.09 -26.32 -1.22
N ILE A 331 -29.10 -25.65 -0.63
CA ILE A 331 -29.46 -24.26 -0.93
C ILE A 331 -28.40 -23.33 -0.37
N ASN A 332 -28.07 -23.49 0.92
CA ASN A 332 -27.05 -22.66 1.56
C ASN A 332 -25.67 -22.90 0.96
N ALA A 333 -25.34 -24.14 0.55
CA ALA A 333 -24.11 -24.47 -0.14
C ALA A 333 -23.98 -23.75 -1.48
N ALA A 334 -25.08 -23.56 -2.22
CA ALA A 334 -25.08 -22.81 -3.46
C ALA A 334 -24.81 -21.32 -3.22
N THR A 335 -25.51 -20.72 -2.25
CA THR A 335 -25.29 -19.33 -1.86
C THR A 335 -23.87 -19.08 -1.33
N LEU A 336 -23.35 -19.99 -0.50
CA LEU A 336 -21.98 -19.88 0.01
C LEU A 336 -20.94 -19.92 -1.11
N ARG A 337 -21.12 -20.75 -2.15
CA ARG A 337 -20.22 -20.74 -3.32
C ARG A 337 -20.22 -19.40 -4.04
N GLU A 338 -21.38 -18.76 -4.18
CA GLU A 338 -21.49 -17.45 -4.82
C GLU A 338 -20.81 -16.36 -3.97
N ILE A 339 -20.94 -16.43 -2.64
CA ILE A 339 -20.25 -15.54 -1.68
C ILE A 339 -18.73 -15.73 -1.76
N GLU A 340 -18.24 -16.96 -1.65
CA GLU A 340 -16.80 -17.25 -1.58
C GLU A 340 -16.07 -16.95 -2.91
N SER A 341 -16.77 -17.04 -4.04
CA SER A 341 -16.22 -16.75 -5.38
C SER A 341 -16.51 -15.34 -5.91
N ALA A 342 -17.15 -14.47 -5.11
CA ALA A 342 -17.38 -13.08 -5.49
C ALA A 342 -16.05 -12.33 -5.62
N ALA A 343 -15.97 -11.38 -6.57
CA ALA A 343 -14.80 -10.51 -6.71
C ALA A 343 -14.47 -9.77 -5.41
N PHE A 344 -15.52 -9.23 -4.79
CA PHE A 344 -15.56 -8.57 -3.49
C PHE A 344 -17.01 -8.49 -3.01
N ILE A 345 -17.21 -8.06 -1.76
CA ILE A 345 -18.54 -7.91 -1.15
C ILE A 345 -18.85 -6.41 -1.01
N ILE A 346 -20.05 -5.99 -1.41
CA ILE A 346 -20.58 -4.64 -1.17
C ILE A 346 -21.62 -4.70 -0.07
N VAL A 347 -21.50 -3.84 0.94
CA VAL A 347 -22.47 -3.72 2.03
C VAL A 347 -23.20 -2.40 1.90
N LEU A 348 -24.51 -2.44 1.64
CA LEU A 348 -25.37 -1.26 1.61
C LEU A 348 -25.93 -1.02 3.02
N ASP A 349 -25.13 -0.38 3.85
CA ASP A 349 -25.54 -0.03 5.21
C ASP A 349 -26.63 1.06 5.21
N GLU A 350 -27.61 0.91 6.10
CA GLU A 350 -28.70 1.88 6.32
C GLU A 350 -28.41 2.82 7.50
N SER A 351 -27.32 2.59 8.24
CA SER A 351 -26.89 3.43 9.36
C SER A 351 -26.45 4.82 8.90
N GLU A 352 -26.82 5.86 9.65
CA GLU A 352 -26.33 7.22 9.42
C GLU A 352 -24.91 7.37 9.99
N TYR A 353 -23.95 7.68 9.13
CA TYR A 353 -22.58 7.99 9.51
C TYR A 353 -22.33 9.49 9.47
N THR A 354 -21.63 10.02 10.47
CA THR A 354 -21.39 11.47 10.63
C THR A 354 -20.31 12.03 9.69
N TYR A 355 -19.46 11.18 9.08
CA TYR A 355 -18.27 11.67 8.37
C TYR A 355 -17.97 11.02 6.99
N ASP A 356 -18.45 9.81 6.67
CA ASP A 356 -18.08 9.15 5.39
C ASP A 356 -19.28 8.49 4.68
N PRO A 357 -19.51 8.77 3.37
CA PRO A 357 -20.56 8.11 2.59
C PRO A 357 -20.15 6.72 2.06
N CYS A 358 -18.86 6.36 2.12
CA CYS A 358 -18.33 5.04 1.76
C CYS A 358 -16.97 4.77 2.43
N GLY A 359 -16.62 3.50 2.58
CA GLY A 359 -15.35 3.04 3.13
C GLY A 359 -15.07 1.59 2.72
N GLY A 360 -13.84 1.14 2.94
CA GLY A 360 -13.40 -0.22 2.63
C GLY A 360 -13.02 -0.99 3.90
N THR A 361 -13.19 -2.31 3.88
CA THR A 361 -12.61 -3.19 4.89
C THR A 361 -11.90 -4.36 4.24
N THR A 362 -10.64 -4.60 4.58
CA THR A 362 -9.92 -5.80 4.15
C THR A 362 -9.44 -6.63 5.35
N GLU A 363 -9.55 -7.96 5.23
CA GLU A 363 -8.99 -8.87 6.20
C GLU A 363 -7.46 -8.89 6.05
N HIS A 364 -6.71 -8.57 7.11
CA HIS A 364 -5.25 -8.52 7.08
C HIS A 364 -4.56 -9.85 6.72
N SER A 365 -5.25 -10.99 6.79
CA SER A 365 -4.70 -12.28 6.32
C SER A 365 -4.66 -12.37 4.79
N ILE A 366 -5.56 -11.65 4.13
CA ILE A 366 -5.75 -11.58 2.69
C ILE A 366 -4.95 -10.38 2.12
N GLY A 367 -5.15 -9.19 2.69
CA GLY A 367 -4.48 -7.96 2.27
C GLY A 367 -3.24 -7.62 3.09
N ASP A 368 -2.20 -7.10 2.43
CA ASP A 368 -1.11 -6.36 3.07
C ASP A 368 -1.36 -4.85 2.88
N GLY A 369 -0.98 -4.03 3.87
CA GLY A 369 -1.40 -2.63 3.94
C GLY A 369 -0.98 -1.85 2.70
N ALA A 370 0.28 -1.97 2.29
CA ALA A 370 0.82 -1.20 1.16
C ALA A 370 0.19 -1.54 -0.20
N GLU A 371 -0.34 -2.75 -0.38
CA GLU A 371 -1.08 -3.15 -1.58
C GLU A 371 -2.48 -2.57 -1.58
N PHE A 372 -3.14 -2.61 -0.43
CA PHE A 372 -4.46 -2.03 -0.28
C PHE A 372 -4.39 -0.50 -0.41
N ASP A 373 -3.41 0.14 0.26
CA ASP A 373 -3.11 1.57 0.12
C ASP A 373 -2.92 1.97 -1.36
N HIS A 374 -2.31 1.10 -2.18
CA HIS A 374 -2.14 1.33 -3.62
C HIS A 374 -3.48 1.36 -4.34
N ILE A 375 -4.30 0.33 -4.14
CA ILE A 375 -5.63 0.26 -4.76
C ILE A 375 -6.48 1.45 -4.32
N MET A 376 -6.38 1.86 -3.07
CA MET A 376 -7.14 2.99 -2.53
C MET A 376 -6.66 4.33 -3.08
N GLU A 377 -5.36 4.53 -3.26
CA GLU A 377 -4.84 5.70 -3.96
C GLU A 377 -5.30 5.74 -5.44
N ASP A 378 -5.25 4.61 -6.14
CA ASP A 378 -5.76 4.49 -7.51
C ASP A 378 -7.27 4.75 -7.56
N PHE A 379 -8.03 4.23 -6.57
CA PHE A 379 -9.46 4.47 -6.42
C PHE A 379 -9.76 5.96 -6.25
N VAL A 380 -9.08 6.65 -5.32
CA VAL A 380 -9.27 8.09 -5.11
C VAL A 380 -8.88 8.88 -6.36
N ALA A 381 -7.80 8.50 -7.03
CA ALA A 381 -7.42 9.12 -8.30
C ALA A 381 -8.54 8.95 -9.34
N MET A 382 -9.10 7.76 -9.50
CA MET A 382 -10.20 7.51 -10.43
C MET A 382 -11.48 8.27 -10.06
N GLU A 383 -11.81 8.34 -8.77
CA GLU A 383 -12.91 9.14 -8.25
C GLU A 383 -12.74 10.63 -8.58
N LEU A 384 -11.51 11.15 -8.49
CA LEU A 384 -11.17 12.53 -8.83
C LEU A 384 -11.29 12.82 -10.34
N LEU A 385 -10.95 11.83 -11.17
CA LEU A 385 -10.95 11.95 -12.63
C LEU A 385 -12.31 11.61 -13.27
N THR A 386 -13.31 11.19 -12.49
CA THR A 386 -14.61 10.75 -13.00
C THR A 386 -15.70 11.75 -12.59
N ARG A 387 -16.42 12.29 -13.58
CA ARG A 387 -17.44 13.31 -13.34
C ARG A 387 -18.59 12.75 -12.49
N TYR A 388 -19.16 13.61 -11.67
CA TYR A 388 -20.44 13.38 -11.02
C TYR A 388 -21.54 14.02 -11.87
N PRO A 389 -22.51 13.25 -12.38
CA PRO A 389 -23.73 13.82 -12.95
C PRO A 389 -24.51 14.56 -11.87
N SER A 390 -25.46 15.43 -12.25
CA SER A 390 -26.28 16.12 -11.27
C SER A 390 -27.12 15.11 -10.46
N ILE A 391 -27.49 15.45 -9.22
CA ILE A 391 -28.38 14.58 -8.42
C ILE A 391 -29.69 14.29 -9.17
N GLU A 392 -30.22 15.25 -9.92
CA GLU A 392 -31.41 15.06 -10.74
C GLU A 392 -31.20 14.03 -11.84
N ASP A 393 -30.04 14.06 -12.52
CA ASP A 393 -29.69 13.09 -13.57
C ASP A 393 -29.47 11.69 -12.98
N GLN A 394 -28.80 11.60 -11.83
CA GLN A 394 -28.62 10.33 -11.09
C GLN A 394 -29.99 9.71 -10.76
N GLN A 395 -30.85 10.49 -10.12
CA GLN A 395 -32.21 10.04 -9.78
C GLN A 395 -33.02 9.68 -11.01
N LYS A 396 -32.88 10.39 -12.14
CA LYS A 396 -33.59 10.04 -13.36
C LYS A 396 -33.21 8.64 -13.86
N ASN A 397 -31.93 8.28 -13.79
CA ASN A 397 -31.47 6.94 -14.15
C ASN A 397 -31.99 5.88 -13.17
N GLU A 398 -31.99 6.19 -11.87
CA GLU A 398 -32.48 5.30 -10.81
C GLU A 398 -34.00 5.06 -10.90
N ARG A 399 -34.77 6.08 -11.31
CA ARG A 399 -36.24 6.01 -11.48
C ARG A 399 -36.70 5.14 -12.65
N LEU A 400 -35.81 4.70 -13.54
CA LEU A 400 -36.18 3.76 -14.62
C LEU A 400 -36.78 2.45 -14.04
N TYR A 401 -36.45 2.11 -12.80
CA TYR A 401 -37.05 0.99 -12.08
C TYR A 401 -38.40 1.26 -11.43
N GLU A 402 -38.69 2.51 -11.07
CA GLU A 402 -40.01 2.89 -10.57
C GLU A 402 -41.09 2.73 -11.66
N THR A 403 -40.69 2.70 -12.94
CA THR A 403 -41.60 2.51 -14.08
C THR A 403 -41.82 1.04 -14.49
N ASP A 404 -40.96 0.10 -14.07
CA ASP A 404 -41.11 -1.33 -14.35
C ASP A 404 -40.59 -2.19 -13.17
N HIS A 405 -41.45 -2.38 -12.18
CA HIS A 405 -41.17 -3.20 -10.99
C HIS A 405 -40.98 -4.70 -11.28
N GLN A 406 -41.06 -5.16 -12.54
CA GLN A 406 -40.76 -6.54 -12.91
C GLN A 406 -39.30 -6.75 -13.35
N LEU A 407 -38.53 -5.67 -13.54
CA LEU A 407 -37.11 -5.77 -13.88
C LEU A 407 -36.31 -6.37 -12.72
N THR A 408 -35.83 -7.60 -12.90
CA THR A 408 -34.92 -8.27 -11.94
C THR A 408 -33.51 -8.22 -12.51
N LEU A 409 -32.69 -7.22 -12.13
CA LEU A 409 -31.30 -7.15 -12.60
C LEU A 409 -30.29 -7.72 -11.59
N ALA A 410 -30.62 -7.75 -10.30
CA ALA A 410 -29.86 -8.49 -9.29
C ALA A 410 -30.53 -9.82 -8.96
N THR A 411 -29.73 -10.87 -8.74
CA THR A 411 -30.27 -12.19 -8.35
C THR A 411 -30.24 -12.33 -6.83
N ARG A 412 -31.39 -12.51 -6.18
CA ARG A 412 -31.44 -12.79 -4.72
C ARG A 412 -30.86 -14.18 -4.44
N LEU A 413 -29.96 -14.26 -3.46
CA LEU A 413 -29.35 -15.50 -3.01
C LEU A 413 -30.05 -15.98 -1.73
N PRO A 414 -30.77 -17.13 -1.75
CA PRO A 414 -31.51 -17.60 -0.59
C PRO A 414 -30.58 -18.19 0.49
N VAL A 415 -30.91 -17.98 1.76
CA VAL A 415 -30.30 -18.67 2.90
C VAL A 415 -31.40 -19.22 3.81
N GLU A 416 -31.45 -20.53 3.95
CA GLU A 416 -32.34 -21.20 4.89
C GLU A 416 -31.74 -21.21 6.29
N VAL A 417 -32.41 -20.55 7.23
CA VAL A 417 -31.99 -20.49 8.63
C VAL A 417 -32.89 -21.39 9.47
N ASN A 418 -32.32 -22.46 10.03
CA ASN A 418 -33.01 -23.31 10.99
C ASN A 418 -32.84 -22.77 12.43
N PRO A 419 -33.60 -23.27 13.43
CA PRO A 419 -33.54 -22.74 14.79
C PRO A 419 -32.15 -22.77 15.42
N GLU A 420 -31.37 -23.83 15.18
CA GLU A 420 -30.02 -23.95 15.75
C GLU A 420 -29.03 -22.97 15.10
N MET A 421 -29.14 -22.76 13.79
CA MET A 421 -28.39 -21.73 13.08
C MET A 421 -28.77 -20.34 13.59
N ALA A 422 -30.06 -20.10 13.86
CA ALA A 422 -30.53 -18.84 14.41
C ALA A 422 -29.91 -18.54 15.79
N ASP A 423 -29.86 -19.53 16.68
CA ASP A 423 -29.21 -19.40 17.99
C ASP A 423 -27.70 -19.11 17.85
N ALA A 424 -27.02 -19.77 16.91
CA ALA A 424 -25.62 -19.53 16.63
C ALA A 424 -25.39 -18.10 16.09
N ILE A 425 -26.23 -17.64 15.16
CA ILE A 425 -26.18 -16.29 14.60
C ILE A 425 -26.35 -15.24 15.70
N GLU A 426 -27.39 -15.36 16.53
CA GLU A 426 -27.64 -14.39 17.60
C GLU A 426 -26.51 -14.40 18.64
N ARG A 427 -25.94 -15.56 18.97
CA ARG A 427 -24.75 -15.63 19.83
C ARG A 427 -23.58 -14.85 19.23
N CYS A 428 -23.23 -15.09 17.97
CA CYS A 428 -22.11 -14.43 17.30
C CYS A 428 -22.35 -12.92 17.15
N TYR A 429 -23.56 -12.53 16.75
CA TYR A 429 -23.94 -11.12 16.60
C TYR A 429 -23.86 -10.37 17.94
N ASN A 430 -24.39 -10.94 19.02
CA ASN A 430 -24.34 -10.32 20.33
C ASN A 430 -22.91 -10.25 20.89
N GLN A 431 -22.07 -11.25 20.62
CA GLN A 431 -20.66 -11.22 20.99
C GLN A 431 -19.90 -10.14 20.20
N HIS A 432 -20.15 -10.04 18.89
CA HIS A 432 -19.55 -9.03 18.04
C HIS A 432 -19.95 -7.61 18.45
N ASN A 433 -21.24 -7.37 18.75
CA ASN A 433 -21.69 -6.06 19.25
C ASN A 433 -20.98 -5.67 20.54
N LYS A 434 -20.82 -6.60 21.49
CA LYS A 434 -20.04 -6.34 22.72
C LYS A 434 -18.59 -5.97 22.41
N ALA A 435 -17.96 -6.64 21.44
CA ALA A 435 -16.58 -6.33 21.05
C ALA A 435 -16.47 -4.98 20.34
N ARG A 436 -17.42 -4.67 19.44
CA ARG A 436 -17.50 -3.37 18.75
C ARG A 436 -17.71 -2.23 19.74
N ASP A 437 -18.61 -2.39 20.69
CA ASP A 437 -18.95 -1.37 21.70
C ASP A 437 -17.82 -1.14 22.72
N ASP A 438 -16.81 -2.02 22.75
CA ASP A 438 -15.59 -1.91 23.57
C ASP A 438 -14.43 -1.26 22.80
N VAL A 439 -14.67 -0.71 21.61
CA VAL A 439 -13.67 0.00 20.79
C VAL A 439 -13.91 1.51 20.84
N ASP A 440 -12.90 2.24 21.31
CA ASP A 440 -12.81 3.69 21.16
C ASP A 440 -11.94 4.06 19.96
N LEU A 441 -12.50 4.82 19.00
CA LEU A 441 -11.78 5.33 17.84
C LEU A 441 -11.67 6.86 17.92
N ALA A 442 -10.44 7.38 17.78
CA ALA A 442 -10.17 8.80 17.66
C ALA A 442 -9.34 9.07 16.41
N SER A 443 -9.73 10.08 15.63
CA SER A 443 -8.98 10.58 14.48
C SER A 443 -8.57 12.02 14.71
N LEU A 444 -7.31 12.35 14.43
CA LEU A 444 -6.74 13.68 14.60
C LEU A 444 -6.08 14.14 13.30
N MET A 445 -6.56 15.26 12.75
CA MET A 445 -5.91 15.92 11.63
C MET A 445 -5.01 17.07 12.12
N PHE A 446 -3.69 16.83 12.15
CA PHE A 446 -2.71 17.82 12.54
C PHE A 446 -2.28 18.70 11.35
N ARG A 447 -2.54 20.01 11.41
CA ARG A 447 -2.39 20.92 10.25
C ARG A 447 -1.27 21.96 10.37
N ASP A 448 -0.58 22.04 11.51
CA ASP A 448 0.44 23.08 11.72
C ASP A 448 1.68 22.86 10.85
N PHE A 449 1.99 21.59 10.54
CA PHE A 449 3.05 21.18 9.62
C PHE A 449 2.96 19.68 9.29
N GLY A 450 3.59 19.30 8.18
CA GLY A 450 3.72 17.92 7.70
C GLY A 450 5.16 17.55 7.35
N LYS A 451 5.33 16.48 6.55
CA LYS A 451 6.65 15.87 6.28
C LYS A 451 7.70 16.84 5.70
N GLY A 452 7.27 17.86 4.95
CA GLY A 452 8.15 18.87 4.36
C GLY A 452 8.95 19.67 5.40
N LYS A 453 8.31 20.15 6.47
CA LYS A 453 8.98 20.91 7.54
C LYS A 453 9.93 20.02 8.34
N ILE A 454 9.51 18.78 8.65
CA ILE A 454 10.33 17.81 9.38
C ILE A 454 11.62 17.51 8.60
N LYS A 455 11.52 17.29 7.28
CA LYS A 455 12.69 17.10 6.41
C LYS A 455 13.61 18.31 6.39
N LYS A 456 13.08 19.55 6.35
CA LYS A 456 13.89 20.78 6.45
C LYS A 456 14.67 20.88 7.76
N CYS A 457 14.18 20.27 8.84
CA CYS A 457 14.88 20.16 10.12
C CYS A 457 15.95 19.05 10.16
N GLY A 458 16.13 18.29 9.06
CA GLY A 458 17.11 17.20 8.96
C GLY A 458 16.67 15.91 9.66
N LEU A 459 15.37 15.69 9.83
CA LEU A 459 14.80 14.53 10.52
C LEU A 459 14.03 13.63 9.55
N SER A 460 13.98 12.33 9.86
CA SER A 460 13.05 11.39 9.23
C SER A 460 11.62 11.73 9.68
N PRO A 461 10.65 11.92 8.77
CA PRO A 461 9.25 12.17 9.13
C PRO A 461 8.65 11.04 9.98
N ASP A 462 8.87 9.80 9.53
CA ASP A 462 8.46 8.58 10.23
C ASP A 462 9.08 8.51 11.64
N GLY A 463 10.41 8.60 11.72
CA GLY A 463 11.10 8.60 13.02
C GLY A 463 10.65 9.75 13.94
N PHE A 464 10.31 10.92 13.41
CA PHE A 464 9.80 12.04 14.21
C PHE A 464 8.43 11.71 14.84
N VAL A 465 7.50 11.15 14.05
CA VAL A 465 6.17 10.76 14.56
C VAL A 465 6.30 9.64 15.59
N GLN A 466 7.13 8.63 15.32
CA GLN A 466 7.38 7.55 16.25
C GLN A 466 7.93 8.06 17.60
N MET A 467 8.84 9.04 17.57
CA MET A 467 9.32 9.68 18.80
C MET A 467 8.23 10.50 19.52
N ALA A 468 7.32 11.14 18.78
CA ALA A 468 6.18 11.83 19.35
C ALA A 468 5.20 10.85 20.03
N ILE A 469 4.94 9.69 19.41
CA ILE A 469 4.14 8.60 19.99
C ILE A 469 4.79 8.10 21.29
N GLN A 470 6.11 7.86 21.30
CA GLN A 470 6.80 7.42 22.53
C GLN A 470 6.71 8.46 23.64
N LEU A 471 6.82 9.76 23.32
CA LEU A 471 6.68 10.84 24.30
C LEU A 471 5.26 10.90 24.87
N ALA A 472 4.25 10.89 24.00
CA ALA A 472 2.84 10.94 24.39
C ALA A 472 2.47 9.74 25.28
N ASN A 473 2.87 8.53 24.88
CA ASN A 473 2.61 7.33 25.67
C ASN A 473 3.30 7.35 27.03
N TYR A 474 4.55 7.80 27.10
CA TYR A 474 5.24 7.89 28.39
C TYR A 474 4.59 8.91 29.33
N GLN A 475 4.07 10.03 28.80
CA GLN A 475 3.33 11.01 29.60
C GLN A 475 2.02 10.43 30.15
N ASP A 476 1.33 9.60 29.37
CA ASP A 476 0.08 8.97 29.75
C ASP A 476 0.29 7.78 30.71
N GLN A 477 1.21 6.88 30.39
CA GLN A 477 1.42 5.61 31.11
C GLN A 477 2.45 5.70 32.23
N GLY A 478 3.30 6.74 32.24
CA GLY A 478 4.39 6.91 33.21
C GLY A 478 5.54 5.90 33.09
N ARG A 479 5.57 5.09 32.03
CA ARG A 479 6.59 4.06 31.77
C ARG A 479 6.73 3.80 30.27
N PHE A 480 7.86 3.23 29.86
CA PHE A 480 8.00 2.69 28.51
C PHE A 480 7.22 1.38 28.38
N VAL A 481 6.62 1.17 27.22
CA VAL A 481 5.86 -0.03 26.89
C VAL A 481 6.39 -0.66 25.61
N LEU A 482 6.11 -1.94 25.39
CA LEU A 482 6.53 -2.60 24.16
C LEU A 482 5.75 -2.04 22.98
N THR A 483 6.46 -1.43 22.03
CA THR A 483 5.90 -0.80 20.82
C THR A 483 6.27 -1.60 19.57
N TYR A 484 5.25 -2.03 18.83
CA TYR A 484 5.35 -2.64 17.52
C TYR A 484 5.21 -1.55 16.45
N GLU A 485 6.08 -1.54 15.46
CA GLU A 485 5.85 -0.84 14.20
C GLU A 485 6.03 -1.81 13.03
N ALA A 486 5.11 -1.77 12.06
CA ALA A 486 5.21 -2.58 10.85
C ALA A 486 6.34 -2.08 9.94
N ALA A 487 7.33 -2.93 9.65
CA ALA A 487 8.37 -2.66 8.65
C ALA A 487 8.23 -3.58 7.44
N SER A 488 8.27 -3.03 6.22
CA SER A 488 8.14 -3.81 5.00
C SER A 488 9.37 -4.71 4.77
N ALA A 489 9.14 -6.02 4.62
CA ALA A 489 10.17 -7.01 4.26
C ALA A 489 10.07 -7.45 2.79
N ARG A 490 9.40 -6.65 1.96
CA ARG A 490 9.05 -6.99 0.57
C ARG A 490 10.22 -7.00 -0.42
N PHE A 491 11.45 -6.72 0.03
CA PHE A 491 12.64 -6.99 -0.76
C PHE A 491 12.92 -8.49 -0.95
N PHE A 492 12.23 -9.35 -0.22
CA PHE A 492 12.31 -10.80 -0.36
C PHE A 492 11.05 -11.40 -1.00
N LYS A 493 11.21 -12.55 -1.66
CA LYS A 493 10.11 -13.32 -2.24
C LYS A 493 9.06 -13.66 -1.20
N ASN A 494 7.79 -13.54 -1.59
CA ASN A 494 6.60 -13.89 -0.81
C ASN A 494 6.60 -13.31 0.61
N SER A 495 7.35 -12.24 0.87
CA SER A 495 7.53 -11.67 2.20
C SER A 495 6.54 -10.56 2.47
N ARG A 496 6.19 -10.37 3.75
CA ARG A 496 5.24 -9.37 4.22
C ARG A 496 5.98 -8.31 5.02
N THR A 497 5.99 -8.50 6.34
CA THR A 497 6.49 -7.53 7.31
C THR A 497 7.52 -8.15 8.24
N GLU A 498 8.38 -7.31 8.78
CA GLU A 498 9.16 -7.52 10.00
C GLU A 498 8.65 -6.54 11.07
N THR A 499 8.99 -6.76 12.34
CA THR A 499 8.71 -5.82 13.43
C THR A 499 9.88 -4.85 13.60
N LEU A 500 9.57 -3.56 13.56
CA LEU A 500 10.44 -2.50 14.06
C LEU A 500 10.08 -2.22 15.52
N ARG A 501 11.05 -2.38 16.42
CA ARG A 501 10.91 -2.11 17.86
C ARG A 501 11.30 -0.66 18.13
N SER A 502 10.31 0.23 18.23
CA SER A 502 10.51 1.69 18.33
C SER A 502 11.09 2.16 19.68
N VAL A 503 11.00 1.32 20.73
CA VAL A 503 11.63 1.60 22.03
C VAL A 503 13.10 1.16 22.00
N THR A 504 13.99 2.14 21.97
CA THR A 504 15.44 2.01 22.00
C THR A 504 16.00 2.82 23.16
N ASP A 505 17.27 2.62 23.51
CA ASP A 505 17.94 3.47 24.49
C ASP A 505 17.87 4.95 24.07
N GLU A 506 18.05 5.24 22.78
CA GLU A 506 18.03 6.59 22.24
C GLU A 506 16.63 7.22 22.26
N SER A 507 15.56 6.46 21.98
CA SER A 507 14.20 6.99 22.11
C SER A 507 13.82 7.25 23.57
N CYS A 508 14.24 6.37 24.49
CA CYS A 508 14.07 6.58 25.92
C CYS A 508 14.79 7.85 26.40
N ASP A 509 16.06 8.03 26.00
CA ASP A 509 16.85 9.20 26.37
C ASP A 509 16.23 10.50 25.85
N PHE A 510 15.68 10.50 24.64
CA PHE A 510 14.94 11.63 24.09
C PHE A 510 13.69 11.95 24.92
N VAL A 511 12.85 10.94 25.21
CA VAL A 511 11.61 11.13 25.97
C VAL A 511 11.89 11.69 27.36
N LEU A 512 12.84 11.11 28.10
CA LEU A 512 13.21 11.58 29.43
C LEU A 512 13.78 13.00 29.40
N ALA A 513 14.61 13.33 28.41
CA ALA A 513 15.14 14.68 28.25
C ALA A 513 14.07 15.70 27.90
N MET A 514 13.05 15.33 27.10
CA MET A 514 11.94 16.23 26.79
C MET A 514 11.16 16.62 28.03
N LEU A 515 10.95 15.68 28.94
CA LEU A 515 10.19 15.86 30.19
C LEU A 515 10.99 16.53 31.31
N ASP A 516 12.32 16.55 31.25
CA ASP A 516 13.15 17.26 32.22
C ASP A 516 13.29 18.74 31.86
N GLU A 517 12.83 19.62 32.74
CA GLU A 517 12.94 21.08 32.61
C GLU A 517 14.39 21.57 32.73
N LYS A 518 15.30 20.78 33.31
CA LYS A 518 16.72 21.14 33.49
C LYS A 518 17.55 20.92 32.23
N VAL A 519 17.06 20.11 31.29
CA VAL A 519 17.77 19.80 30.05
C VAL A 519 17.61 20.95 29.05
N SER A 520 18.71 21.38 28.44
CA SER A 520 18.70 22.50 27.49
C SER A 520 17.95 22.14 26.21
N LYS A 521 17.48 23.16 25.48
CA LYS A 521 16.80 22.97 24.20
C LYS A 521 17.72 22.30 23.18
N GLU A 522 19.00 22.65 23.19
CA GLU A 522 20.03 22.12 22.30
C GLU A 522 20.23 20.62 22.53
N GLU A 523 20.29 20.19 23.79
CA GLU A 523 20.42 18.78 24.16
C GLU A 523 19.15 17.98 23.80
N LYS A 524 17.95 18.55 24.00
CA LYS A 524 16.69 17.93 23.54
C LYS A 524 16.69 17.69 22.02
N ILE A 525 17.14 18.68 21.24
CA ILE A 525 17.25 18.57 19.78
C ILE A 525 18.27 17.51 19.36
N GLU A 526 19.42 17.44 20.04
CA GLU A 526 20.44 16.43 19.77
C GLU A 526 19.92 15.02 20.00
N LYS A 527 19.26 14.78 21.14
CA LYS A 527 18.66 13.48 21.48
C LYS A 527 17.56 13.09 20.49
N LEU A 528 16.69 14.02 20.09
CA LEU A 528 15.69 13.79 19.05
C LEU A 528 16.33 13.34 17.73
N ARG A 529 17.35 14.07 17.24
CA ARG A 529 18.07 13.71 16.02
C ARG A 529 18.68 12.32 16.10
N LYS A 530 19.30 12.00 17.25
CA LYS A 530 19.92 10.71 17.48
C LYS A 530 18.89 9.58 17.47
N ALA A 531 17.76 9.76 18.16
CA ALA A 531 16.68 8.78 18.21
C ALA A 531 16.08 8.52 16.82
N CYS A 532 15.74 9.58 16.06
CA CYS A 532 15.25 9.44 14.68
C CYS A 532 16.26 8.77 13.74
N SER A 533 17.56 9.03 13.93
CA SER A 533 18.63 8.39 13.16
C SER A 533 18.71 6.89 13.44
N VAL A 534 18.65 6.49 14.71
CA VAL A 534 18.63 5.07 15.11
C VAL A 534 17.37 4.38 14.59
N HIS A 535 16.21 5.02 14.69
CA HIS A 535 14.96 4.54 14.11
C HIS A 535 15.10 4.20 12.62
N THR A 536 15.65 5.14 11.85
CA THR A 536 15.87 4.99 10.40
C THR A 536 16.83 3.84 10.07
N VAL A 537 17.88 3.65 10.88
CA VAL A 537 18.82 2.54 10.70
C VAL A 537 18.15 1.20 11.03
N ASN A 538 17.41 1.13 12.13
CA ASN A 538 16.71 -0.08 12.54
C ASN A 538 15.64 -0.49 11.52
N ASN A 539 14.91 0.48 10.96
CA ASN A 539 13.96 0.22 9.88
C ASN A 539 14.65 -0.43 8.67
N LYS A 540 15.76 0.14 8.20
CA LYS A 540 16.55 -0.45 7.09
C LYS A 540 17.04 -1.86 7.40
N GLU A 541 17.49 -2.12 8.63
CA GLU A 541 17.91 -3.45 9.07
C GLU A 541 16.73 -4.45 9.06
N ALA A 542 15.54 -4.04 9.53
CA ALA A 542 14.33 -4.85 9.47
C ALA A 542 13.95 -5.18 8.01
N MET A 543 13.98 -4.19 7.11
CA MET A 543 13.66 -4.37 5.68
C MET A 543 14.56 -5.39 4.97
N VAL A 544 15.81 -5.55 5.42
CA VAL A 544 16.78 -6.52 4.86
C VAL A 544 16.87 -7.80 5.68
N GLY A 545 15.85 -8.11 6.49
CA GLY A 545 15.73 -9.39 7.20
C GLY A 545 16.68 -9.52 8.40
N ARG A 546 17.08 -8.39 9.01
CA ARG A 546 17.88 -8.34 10.24
C ARG A 546 17.08 -7.85 11.45
N GLY A 547 15.76 -8.04 11.40
CA GLY A 547 14.89 -7.86 12.55
C GLY A 547 15.04 -8.98 13.58
N VAL A 548 14.20 -8.91 14.62
CA VAL A 548 14.23 -9.84 15.75
C VAL A 548 13.05 -10.79 15.68
N ASP A 549 11.86 -10.22 15.49
CA ASP A 549 10.61 -10.85 15.86
C ASP A 549 10.22 -12.00 14.92
N ARG A 550 10.36 -11.82 13.60
CA ARG A 550 10.05 -12.92 12.67
C ARG A 550 10.93 -14.15 12.88
N HIS A 551 12.21 -13.95 13.19
CA HIS A 551 13.11 -15.06 13.45
C HIS A 551 12.74 -15.80 14.74
N LEU A 552 12.57 -15.10 15.87
CA LEU A 552 12.15 -15.73 17.13
C LEU A 552 10.78 -16.39 17.02
N PHE A 553 9.86 -15.79 16.27
CA PHE A 553 8.54 -16.37 15.99
C PHE A 553 8.64 -17.70 15.23
N VAL A 554 9.44 -17.78 14.16
CA VAL A 554 9.69 -19.04 13.45
C VAL A 554 10.25 -20.11 14.39
N LEU A 555 11.22 -19.75 15.24
CA LEU A 555 11.81 -20.68 16.20
C LEU A 555 10.76 -21.17 17.23
N TYR A 556 9.87 -20.28 17.68
CA TYR A 556 8.73 -20.66 18.53
C TYR A 556 7.77 -21.62 17.84
N VAL A 557 7.35 -21.35 16.60
CA VAL A 557 6.47 -22.24 15.84
C VAL A 557 7.12 -23.62 15.66
N LEU A 558 8.41 -23.66 15.35
CA LEU A 558 9.18 -24.90 15.27
C LEU A 558 9.26 -25.62 16.61
N ALA A 559 9.43 -24.89 17.71
CA ALA A 559 9.45 -25.47 19.05
C ALA A 559 8.10 -26.15 19.37
N GLN A 560 6.98 -25.47 19.10
CA GLN A 560 5.64 -26.05 19.26
C GLN A 560 5.45 -27.29 18.37
N GLY A 561 5.79 -27.20 17.09
CA GLY A 561 5.66 -28.30 16.13
C GLY A 561 6.58 -29.50 16.42
N THR A 562 7.67 -29.30 17.17
CA THR A 562 8.60 -30.36 17.58
C THR A 562 8.48 -30.75 19.05
N SER A 563 7.49 -30.19 19.76
CA SER A 563 7.25 -30.39 21.19
C SER A 563 8.49 -30.09 22.06
N VAL A 564 9.28 -29.10 21.65
CA VAL A 564 10.42 -28.57 22.42
C VAL A 564 9.91 -27.44 23.30
N SER A 565 10.11 -27.55 24.62
CA SER A 565 9.82 -26.46 25.56
C SER A 565 11.03 -25.52 25.64
N SER A 566 10.76 -24.22 25.65
CA SER A 566 11.79 -23.19 25.81
C SER A 566 11.24 -22.03 26.63
N PRO A 567 11.68 -21.87 27.90
CA PRO A 567 11.24 -20.76 28.75
C PRO A 567 11.50 -19.39 28.11
N PHE A 568 12.58 -19.26 27.34
CA PHE A 568 12.91 -18.03 26.62
C PHE A 568 11.89 -17.70 25.52
N LEU A 569 11.51 -18.69 24.69
CA LEU A 569 10.53 -18.48 23.63
C LEU A 569 9.11 -18.32 24.19
N ASP A 570 8.77 -19.02 25.28
CA ASP A 570 7.51 -18.88 25.99
C ASP A 570 7.36 -17.48 26.60
N HIS A 571 8.45 -16.96 27.20
CA HIS A 571 8.49 -15.57 27.64
C HIS A 571 8.35 -14.61 26.46
N TYR A 572 9.13 -14.81 25.39
CA TYR A 572 9.11 -13.97 24.19
C TYR A 572 7.69 -13.79 23.63
N ILE A 573 6.97 -14.90 23.38
CA ILE A 573 5.65 -14.87 22.73
C ILE A 573 4.55 -14.33 23.65
N SER A 574 4.74 -14.37 24.98
CA SER A 574 3.75 -13.93 25.96
C SER A 574 3.65 -12.41 26.13
N GLN A 575 4.59 -11.65 25.55
CA GLN A 575 4.66 -10.21 25.73
C GLN A 575 3.52 -9.48 25.01
N PRO A 576 2.76 -8.62 25.71
CA PRO A 576 1.73 -7.81 25.07
C PRO A 576 2.36 -6.62 24.34
N TRP A 577 2.02 -6.46 23.06
CA TRP A 577 2.28 -5.23 22.31
C TRP A 577 1.25 -4.18 22.73
N LEU A 578 1.59 -3.36 23.72
CA LEU A 578 0.67 -2.34 24.25
C LEU A 578 0.55 -1.12 23.32
N LEU A 579 1.51 -0.93 22.42
CA LEU A 579 1.39 -0.02 21.30
C LEU A 579 1.65 -0.79 20.01
N SER A 580 0.73 -0.70 19.06
CA SER A 580 0.93 -1.15 17.69
C SER A 580 0.76 0.01 16.73
N THR A 581 1.77 0.26 15.91
CA THR A 581 1.78 1.40 15.00
C THR A 581 2.02 0.96 13.56
N SER A 582 1.45 1.71 12.62
CA SER A 582 1.72 1.50 11.20
C SER A 582 1.71 2.82 10.45
N HIS A 583 2.76 3.05 9.68
CA HIS A 583 2.80 4.16 8.75
C HIS A 583 2.10 3.78 7.43
N VAL A 584 1.23 4.66 6.94
CA VAL A 584 0.64 4.59 5.59
C VAL A 584 1.45 5.50 4.66
N PRO A 585 2.34 4.94 3.81
CA PRO A 585 3.12 5.72 2.87
C PRO A 585 2.28 6.14 1.66
N ASN A 586 2.68 7.23 1.00
CA ASN A 586 2.18 7.53 -0.34
C ASN A 586 2.87 6.60 -1.35
N VAL A 587 2.12 5.68 -1.96
CA VAL A 587 2.68 4.56 -2.73
C VAL A 587 2.70 4.81 -4.24
N THR A 588 1.71 5.51 -4.78
CA THR A 588 1.56 5.72 -6.23
C THR A 588 2.16 7.05 -6.70
N ASN A 589 2.12 8.06 -5.83
CA ASN A 589 2.36 9.48 -6.14
C ASN A 589 1.46 10.01 -7.28
N GLN A 590 0.27 9.43 -7.49
CA GLN A 590 -0.67 9.89 -8.52
C GLN A 590 -1.38 11.20 -8.12
N ILE A 591 -1.62 11.37 -6.82
CA ILE A 591 -2.25 12.56 -6.26
C ILE A 591 -1.17 13.46 -5.68
N ASP A 592 -1.15 14.72 -6.10
CA ASP A 592 -0.33 15.74 -5.49
C ASP A 592 -0.94 16.20 -4.16
N GLU A 593 -0.60 15.48 -3.09
CA GLU A 593 -1.10 15.75 -1.74
C GLU A 593 -0.73 17.16 -1.23
N ASP A 594 0.21 17.87 -1.87
CA ASP A 594 0.61 19.25 -1.49
C ASP A 594 -0.38 20.32 -1.98
N SER A 595 -0.90 20.18 -3.20
CA SER A 595 -1.82 21.15 -3.79
C SER A 595 -3.29 20.80 -3.51
N GLU A 596 -3.56 19.54 -3.19
CA GLU A 596 -4.89 18.96 -3.14
C GLU A 596 -5.13 18.17 -1.84
N VAL A 597 -4.83 18.79 -0.68
CA VAL A 597 -4.93 18.18 0.67
C VAL A 597 -6.29 17.51 0.96
N TRP A 598 -7.38 18.05 0.40
CA TRP A 598 -8.75 17.55 0.56
C TRP A 598 -9.11 16.39 -0.37
N ARG A 599 -8.14 15.91 -1.15
CA ARG A 599 -8.33 14.90 -2.20
C ARG A 599 -7.43 13.69 -1.99
N THR A 600 -6.82 13.55 -0.82
CA THR A 600 -6.15 12.32 -0.40
C THR A 600 -7.06 11.51 0.49
N TRP A 601 -6.93 10.20 0.43
CA TRP A 601 -7.57 9.28 1.35
C TRP A 601 -7.11 9.54 2.79
N SER A 602 -8.03 9.54 3.76
CA SER A 602 -7.78 9.95 5.16
C SER A 602 -6.91 8.96 5.95
N GLY A 603 -6.67 7.78 5.40
CA GLY A 603 -5.90 6.72 6.04
C GLY A 603 -6.79 5.62 6.60
N ALA A 604 -6.16 4.69 7.31
CA ALA A 604 -6.76 3.48 7.79
C ALA A 604 -6.85 3.44 9.33
N SER A 605 -7.52 2.42 9.85
CA SER A 605 -7.44 2.01 11.25
C SER A 605 -7.46 0.49 11.41
N PHE A 606 -6.98 0.02 12.56
CA PHE A 606 -7.14 -1.34 13.04
C PHE A 606 -7.40 -1.39 14.56
N GLY A 607 -7.99 -2.49 15.06
CA GLY A 607 -8.36 -2.65 16.47
C GLY A 607 -7.25 -3.23 17.34
N ALA A 608 -7.18 -2.73 18.59
CA ALA A 608 -6.13 -2.97 19.59
C ALA A 608 -5.61 -4.42 19.65
N VAL A 609 -4.31 -4.62 19.47
CA VAL A 609 -3.67 -5.96 19.56
C VAL A 609 -3.51 -6.48 21.00
N ALA A 610 -3.75 -5.61 21.99
CA ALA A 610 -3.76 -5.94 23.41
C ALA A 610 -4.93 -5.25 24.11
N LYS A 611 -5.54 -5.93 25.10
CA LYS A 611 -6.75 -5.44 25.80
C LYS A 611 -6.60 -4.05 26.42
N ASN A 612 -5.39 -3.69 26.85
CA ASN A 612 -5.08 -2.40 27.47
C ASN A 612 -4.07 -1.62 26.61
N GLY A 613 -4.08 -1.85 25.30
CA GLY A 613 -3.15 -1.22 24.36
C GLY A 613 -3.84 -0.20 23.45
N TYR A 614 -3.02 0.52 22.69
CA TYR A 614 -3.47 1.41 21.62
C TYR A 614 -2.91 0.94 20.29
N ASP A 615 -3.72 1.15 19.27
CA ASP A 615 -3.31 1.01 17.88
C ASP A 615 -3.35 2.39 17.22
N ILE A 616 -2.27 2.73 16.51
CA ILE A 616 -2.07 4.05 15.92
C ILE A 616 -1.69 3.87 14.46
N ILE A 617 -2.44 4.51 13.58
CA ILE A 617 -2.06 4.62 12.16
C ILE A 617 -1.76 6.07 11.86
N GLU A 618 -0.61 6.30 11.24
CA GLU A 618 -0.18 7.62 10.81
C GLU A 618 0.00 7.72 9.29
N LYS A 619 -0.68 8.70 8.69
CA LYS A 619 -0.43 9.13 7.31
C LYS A 619 0.21 10.52 7.32
N LEU A 620 1.40 10.63 6.73
CA LEU A 620 2.16 11.86 6.69
C LEU A 620 2.02 12.57 5.34
N ILE A 621 1.24 13.65 5.34
CA ILE A 621 1.02 14.51 4.19
C ILE A 621 2.13 15.58 4.11
N HIS A 622 2.51 16.01 2.90
CA HIS A 622 3.46 17.10 2.73
C HIS A 622 2.70 18.43 2.89
N THR A 623 3.28 19.37 3.65
CA THR A 623 2.71 20.72 3.75
C THR A 623 3.87 21.71 3.57
N GLN A 624 4.12 22.15 2.34
CA GLN A 624 4.57 23.52 2.05
C GLN A 624 4.76 23.80 0.55
N GLN A 625 4.10 24.89 0.14
CA GLN A 625 4.12 25.66 -1.11
C GLN A 625 3.18 25.21 -2.23
N LEU A 626 2.00 25.88 -2.25
CA LEU A 626 1.15 26.16 -3.42
C LEU A 626 1.95 26.14 -4.73
N LYS A 627 1.64 25.16 -5.58
CA LYS A 627 2.03 25.13 -6.99
C LYS A 627 0.87 24.52 -7.76
N ALA A 628 -0.03 25.36 -8.27
CA ALA A 628 -1.13 24.94 -9.11
C ALA A 628 -0.68 24.90 -10.58
N VAL A 629 -0.73 23.71 -11.18
CA VAL A 629 -1.19 23.49 -12.56
C VAL A 629 -2.02 22.21 -12.51
N GLY A 630 -3.34 22.34 -12.35
CA GLY A 630 -4.25 21.20 -12.37
C GLY A 630 -4.76 20.93 -13.79
N VAL A 631 -4.66 19.67 -14.25
CA VAL A 631 -5.40 19.17 -15.40
C VAL A 631 -6.57 18.36 -14.86
N GLY A 632 -7.81 18.80 -15.13
CA GLY A 632 -9.02 18.09 -14.68
C GLY A 632 -9.52 17.12 -15.76
N LEU A 633 -9.38 15.82 -15.53
CA LEU A 633 -10.01 14.79 -16.38
C LEU A 633 -11.42 14.46 -15.86
N ALA A 634 -12.31 14.03 -16.75
CA ALA A 634 -13.68 13.63 -16.46
C ALA A 634 -14.09 12.41 -17.30
N MET A 635 -14.30 11.25 -16.71
CA MET A 635 -14.99 10.14 -17.38
C MET A 635 -16.48 10.48 -17.61
N VAL A 636 -17.02 10.17 -18.79
CA VAL A 636 -18.45 10.27 -19.12
C VAL A 636 -18.85 8.98 -19.84
N ASP A 637 -19.88 8.29 -19.35
CA ASP A 637 -20.50 7.11 -19.99
C ASP A 637 -19.55 5.95 -20.32
N GLY A 638 -18.51 5.73 -19.51
CA GLY A 638 -17.51 4.67 -19.74
C GLY A 638 -16.43 5.03 -20.76
N ASP A 639 -16.50 6.21 -21.37
CA ASP A 639 -15.47 6.79 -22.22
C ASP A 639 -14.66 7.86 -21.47
N ILE A 640 -13.35 7.90 -21.68
CA ILE A 640 -12.50 8.93 -21.09
C ILE A 640 -12.69 10.25 -21.86
N VAL A 641 -13.32 11.25 -21.24
CA VAL A 641 -13.55 12.58 -21.84
C VAL A 641 -12.71 13.64 -21.13
N ALA A 642 -11.51 13.90 -21.64
CA ALA A 642 -10.65 14.92 -21.05
C ALA A 642 -11.21 16.34 -21.27
N LYS A 643 -11.25 17.15 -20.21
CA LYS A 643 -11.41 18.61 -20.29
C LYS A 643 -10.04 19.26 -20.12
N TRP A 644 -9.61 20.05 -21.09
CA TRP A 644 -8.29 20.70 -21.05
C TRP A 644 -8.48 22.19 -20.76
N SER A 645 -7.92 22.66 -19.66
CA SER A 645 -7.74 24.09 -19.40
C SER A 645 -6.29 24.33 -19.01
N VAL A 646 -5.57 25.17 -19.74
CA VAL A 646 -4.23 25.63 -19.36
C VAL A 646 -4.35 27.04 -18.81
N PRO A 647 -4.45 27.22 -17.48
CA PRO A 647 -4.41 28.53 -16.88
C PRO A 647 -2.96 29.06 -16.88
N LEU A 648 -2.79 30.29 -17.35
CA LEU A 648 -1.55 31.06 -17.21
C LEU A 648 -1.92 32.42 -16.62
N GLN A 649 -1.44 32.74 -15.40
CA GLN A 649 -1.74 34.01 -14.72
C GLN A 649 -3.25 34.29 -14.64
N ASP A 650 -4.03 33.31 -14.18
CA ASP A 650 -5.50 33.38 -14.05
C ASP A 650 -6.27 33.64 -15.37
N LYS A 651 -5.61 33.50 -16.53
CA LYS A 651 -6.23 33.48 -17.86
C LYS A 651 -6.17 32.09 -18.47
N GLU A 652 -7.33 31.59 -18.91
CA GLU A 652 -7.44 30.35 -19.66
C GLU A 652 -6.86 30.55 -21.07
N VAL A 653 -5.72 29.92 -21.38
CA VAL A 653 -4.99 30.09 -22.65
C VAL A 653 -5.43 29.08 -23.72
N LEU A 654 -5.97 27.94 -23.29
CA LEU A 654 -6.53 26.92 -24.16
C LEU A 654 -7.70 26.24 -23.45
N ARG A 655 -8.84 26.14 -24.14
CA ARG A 655 -9.97 25.32 -23.73
C ARG A 655 -10.44 24.48 -24.90
N ARG A 656 -10.50 23.17 -24.69
CA ARG A 656 -11.14 22.22 -25.59
C ARG A 656 -12.15 21.41 -24.80
N ASP A 657 -13.41 21.60 -25.16
CA ASP A 657 -14.48 20.75 -24.69
C ASP A 657 -14.51 19.53 -25.64
N TRP A 658 -14.52 18.31 -25.08
CA TRP A 658 -14.67 17.03 -25.78
C TRP A 658 -13.47 16.56 -26.62
N MET A 659 -12.53 15.84 -25.98
CA MET A 659 -11.48 15.10 -26.68
C MET A 659 -11.71 13.58 -26.56
N PHE A 660 -11.95 12.91 -27.68
CA PHE A 660 -12.23 11.47 -27.79
C PHE A 660 -11.00 10.55 -27.56
N LYS A 661 -9.84 11.09 -27.15
CA LYS A 661 -8.63 10.29 -26.86
C LYS A 661 -7.83 10.94 -25.72
N LEU A 662 -7.72 10.22 -24.60
CA LEU A 662 -6.90 10.61 -23.45
C LEU A 662 -5.39 10.60 -23.76
N VAL A 663 -4.96 9.70 -24.66
CA VAL A 663 -3.57 9.55 -25.10
C VAL A 663 -3.36 10.29 -26.42
N GLY A 664 -2.31 11.09 -26.49
CA GLY A 664 -2.00 11.86 -27.69
C GLY A 664 -1.04 13.02 -27.45
N LYS A 665 -0.75 13.73 -28.53
CA LYS A 665 0.06 14.95 -28.51
C LYS A 665 -0.80 16.11 -28.95
N GLU A 666 -0.80 17.18 -28.18
CA GLU A 666 -1.48 18.42 -28.54
C GLU A 666 -0.49 19.58 -28.50
N SER A 667 -0.51 20.38 -29.56
CA SER A 667 0.33 21.58 -29.67
C SER A 667 -0.50 22.84 -29.49
N PHE A 668 0.02 23.78 -28.71
CA PHE A 668 -0.54 25.11 -28.50
C PHE A 668 0.57 26.16 -28.51
N GLN A 669 0.21 27.44 -28.48
CA GLN A 669 1.17 28.54 -28.46
C GLN A 669 0.99 29.39 -27.21
N ILE A 670 2.11 29.69 -26.54
CA ILE A 670 2.18 30.73 -25.51
C ILE A 670 3.08 31.84 -26.06
N GLY A 671 2.47 32.96 -26.46
CA GLY A 671 3.18 34.03 -27.17
C GLY A 671 3.81 33.50 -28.47
N LYS A 672 5.15 33.57 -28.59
CA LYS A 672 5.90 33.04 -29.73
C LYS A 672 6.38 31.59 -29.54
N MET A 673 6.15 31.00 -28.37
CA MET A 673 6.63 29.66 -28.04
C MET A 673 5.63 28.62 -28.53
N LYS A 674 6.11 27.63 -29.27
CA LYS A 674 5.34 26.45 -29.65
C LYS A 674 5.46 25.41 -28.54
N CYS A 675 4.37 25.17 -27.83
CA CYS A 675 4.29 24.18 -26.77
C CYS A 675 3.62 22.91 -27.31
N THR A 676 4.07 21.74 -26.88
CA THR A 676 3.41 20.46 -27.15
C THR A 676 3.31 19.68 -25.85
N ILE A 677 2.09 19.40 -25.40
CA ILE A 677 1.87 18.44 -24.33
C ILE A 677 1.68 17.07 -24.98
N SER A 678 2.35 16.05 -24.44
CA SER A 678 2.13 14.65 -24.80
C SER A 678 1.63 13.91 -23.56
N VAL A 679 0.56 13.15 -23.72
CA VAL A 679 0.00 12.28 -22.69
C VAL A 679 0.11 10.85 -23.20
N GLU A 680 0.82 10.01 -22.46
CA GLU A 680 1.07 8.61 -22.79
C GLU A 680 0.46 7.73 -21.68
N ALA A 681 -0.23 6.64 -22.05
CA ALA A 681 -0.74 5.68 -21.07
C ALA A 681 0.38 4.75 -20.63
N LEU A 682 0.61 4.65 -19.32
CA LEU A 682 1.57 3.74 -18.71
C LEU A 682 0.90 2.47 -18.16
N GLY A 683 -0.43 2.46 -18.00
CA GLY A 683 -1.23 1.33 -17.49
C GLY A 683 -2.72 1.66 -17.46
N THR A 684 -3.53 0.83 -16.79
CA THR A 684 -4.99 1.04 -16.66
C THR A 684 -5.32 2.32 -15.89
N PHE A 685 -4.52 2.65 -14.87
CA PHE A 685 -4.73 3.79 -13.96
C PHE A 685 -3.59 4.80 -13.98
N ALA A 686 -2.67 4.72 -14.96
CA ALA A 686 -1.46 5.54 -14.96
C ALA A 686 -1.22 6.22 -16.30
N TYR A 687 -0.95 7.53 -16.24
CA TYR A 687 -0.65 8.37 -17.40
C TYR A 687 0.61 9.19 -17.15
N GLU A 688 1.44 9.34 -18.17
CA GLU A 688 2.61 10.20 -18.16
C GLU A 688 2.33 11.46 -18.98
N TYR A 689 2.64 12.62 -18.39
CA TYR A 689 2.52 13.92 -19.03
C TYR A 689 3.91 14.46 -19.30
N SER A 690 4.17 14.87 -20.54
CA SER A 690 5.39 15.60 -20.88
C SER A 690 5.04 16.88 -21.62
N LEU A 691 5.73 17.96 -21.26
CA LEU A 691 5.65 19.24 -21.98
C LEU A 691 6.94 19.44 -22.78
N GLN A 692 6.78 19.77 -24.06
CA GLN A 692 7.84 20.27 -24.91
C GLN A 692 7.60 21.74 -25.23
N VAL A 693 8.65 22.55 -25.19
CA VAL A 693 8.62 23.97 -25.58
C VAL A 693 9.65 24.19 -26.69
N ASN A 694 9.20 24.70 -27.83
CA ASN A 694 9.97 24.86 -29.05
C ASN A 694 10.72 23.58 -29.48
N GLY A 695 10.07 22.42 -29.34
CA GLY A 695 10.63 21.11 -29.71
C GLY A 695 11.67 20.55 -28.74
N LYS A 696 11.90 21.20 -27.59
CA LYS A 696 12.76 20.69 -26.50
C LYS A 696 11.90 20.25 -25.34
N ASN A 697 12.34 19.25 -24.56
CA ASN A 697 11.63 18.90 -23.32
C ASN A 697 11.66 20.10 -22.34
N TYR A 698 10.64 20.18 -21.47
CA TYR A 698 10.47 21.31 -20.56
C TYR A 698 11.66 21.51 -19.64
N GLU A 699 12.29 20.44 -19.15
CA GLU A 699 13.47 20.53 -18.29
C GLU A 699 14.67 21.19 -18.99
N THR A 700 14.97 20.79 -20.23
CA THR A 700 16.04 21.39 -21.04
C THR A 700 15.72 22.85 -21.36
N PHE A 701 14.48 23.14 -21.74
CA PHE A 701 14.04 24.51 -21.96
C PHE A 701 14.21 25.36 -20.70
N ARG A 702 13.79 24.84 -19.53
CA ARG A 702 13.90 25.51 -18.23
C ARG A 702 15.36 25.77 -17.86
N GLU A 703 16.25 24.79 -18.05
CA GLU A 703 17.68 24.97 -17.82
C GLU A 703 18.28 26.06 -18.71
N GLU A 704 17.93 26.08 -20.00
CA GLU A 704 18.36 27.12 -20.92
C GLU A 704 17.85 28.51 -20.50
N GLN A 705 16.58 28.62 -20.11
CA GLN A 705 16.03 29.89 -19.62
C GLN A 705 16.70 30.34 -18.32
N SER A 706 17.00 29.43 -17.39
CA SER A 706 17.70 29.77 -16.12
C SER A 706 19.12 30.31 -16.33
N LYS A 707 19.75 29.97 -17.47
CA LYS A 707 21.04 30.53 -17.86
C LYS A 707 20.93 31.95 -18.40
N LYS A 708 19.77 32.37 -18.89
CA LYS A 708 19.53 33.70 -19.48
C LYS A 708 18.83 34.64 -18.52
N LEU A 709 17.87 34.13 -17.76
CA LEU A 709 17.00 34.91 -16.89
C LEU A 709 17.38 34.73 -15.44
N ILE A 710 17.32 35.82 -14.67
CA ILE A 710 17.32 35.79 -13.21
C ILE A 710 15.94 36.24 -12.76
N CYS A 711 15.37 35.54 -11.79
CA CYS A 711 14.01 35.78 -11.33
C CYS A 711 13.98 35.95 -9.81
N TRP A 712 13.17 36.90 -9.36
CA TRP A 712 12.82 37.14 -7.97
C TRP A 712 11.30 37.17 -7.84
N GLU A 713 10.79 36.53 -6.79
CA GLU A 713 9.38 36.61 -6.37
C GLU A 713 9.37 37.26 -4.99
N THR A 714 8.61 38.34 -4.82
CA THR A 714 8.48 39.09 -3.56
C THR A 714 7.09 39.72 -3.45
N HIS A 715 6.76 40.31 -2.31
CA HIS A 715 5.52 41.07 -2.13
C HIS A 715 5.84 42.56 -2.10
N ILE A 716 5.27 43.33 -3.03
CA ILE A 716 5.43 44.79 -3.11
C ILE A 716 4.03 45.40 -2.98
N GLY A 717 3.82 46.30 -2.01
CA GLY A 717 2.51 46.91 -1.78
C GLY A 717 1.40 45.94 -1.35
N GLY A 718 1.74 44.74 -0.87
CA GLY A 718 0.76 43.69 -0.53
C GLY A 718 0.40 42.75 -1.68
N GLU A 719 0.90 42.99 -2.88
CA GLU A 719 0.69 42.12 -4.05
C GLU A 719 1.93 41.28 -4.36
N GLU A 720 1.70 40.04 -4.78
CA GLU A 720 2.76 39.17 -5.27
C GLU A 720 3.35 39.74 -6.57
N THR A 721 4.64 40.03 -6.55
CA THR A 721 5.37 40.69 -7.62
C THR A 721 6.55 39.84 -8.07
N ARG A 722 6.57 39.54 -9.36
CA ARG A 722 7.65 38.82 -10.03
C ARG A 722 8.51 39.79 -10.83
N ILE A 723 9.79 39.83 -10.51
CA ILE A 723 10.81 40.65 -11.19
C ILE A 723 11.77 39.72 -11.92
N VAL A 724 12.00 39.97 -13.21
CA VAL A 724 12.89 39.17 -14.06
C VAL A 724 13.91 40.08 -14.72
N LEU A 725 15.19 39.74 -14.59
CA LEU A 725 16.27 40.32 -15.37
C LEU A 725 16.67 39.36 -16.48
N ASP A 726 16.66 39.84 -17.72
CA ASP A 726 17.31 39.16 -18.83
C ASP A 726 18.79 39.55 -18.85
N LYS A 727 19.69 38.59 -18.62
CA LYS A 727 21.14 38.85 -18.57
C LYS A 727 21.76 39.14 -19.94
N GLU A 728 21.10 38.77 -21.03
CA GLU A 728 21.59 39.02 -22.39
C GLU A 728 21.21 40.43 -22.85
N THR A 729 19.95 40.82 -22.63
CA THR A 729 19.45 42.15 -23.06
C THR A 729 19.57 43.22 -21.98
N MET A 730 19.81 42.83 -20.72
CA MET A 730 19.77 43.68 -19.52
C MET A 730 18.40 44.34 -19.29
N GLU A 731 17.33 43.83 -19.92
CA GLU A 731 15.96 44.32 -19.71
C GLU A 731 15.37 43.78 -18.41
N VAL A 732 14.65 44.63 -17.69
CA VAL A 732 13.92 44.26 -16.47
C VAL A 732 12.42 44.18 -16.76
N TRP A 733 11.82 43.08 -16.33
CA TRP A 733 10.41 42.79 -16.48
C TRP A 733 9.77 42.65 -15.12
N VAL A 734 8.62 43.30 -14.91
CA VAL A 734 7.82 43.22 -13.69
C VAL A 734 6.44 42.71 -14.05
N ASN A 735 6.03 41.59 -13.46
CA ASN A 735 4.75 40.92 -13.73
C ASN A 735 4.46 40.70 -15.24
N GLY A 736 5.52 40.46 -16.02
CA GLY A 736 5.42 40.22 -17.47
C GLY A 736 5.42 41.49 -18.34
N SER A 737 5.51 42.68 -17.74
CA SER A 737 5.65 43.95 -18.46
C SER A 737 7.08 44.48 -18.36
N ARG A 738 7.65 44.94 -19.48
CA ARG A 738 8.98 45.58 -19.48
C ARG A 738 8.87 46.93 -18.78
N ILE A 739 9.79 47.20 -17.86
CA ILE A 739 9.86 48.47 -17.14
C ILE A 739 11.07 49.27 -17.62
N ASP A 740 10.94 50.59 -17.64
CA ASP A 740 12.05 51.48 -17.93
C ASP A 740 13.03 51.51 -16.76
N THR A 741 14.32 51.35 -17.07
CA THR A 741 15.39 51.25 -16.08
C THR A 741 16.44 52.33 -16.30
N ALA A 742 17.02 52.84 -15.23
CA ALA A 742 18.20 53.72 -15.26
C ALA A 742 19.44 52.98 -14.74
N GLY A 743 20.50 52.94 -15.54
CA GLY A 743 21.77 52.32 -15.14
C GLY A 743 22.75 53.33 -14.55
N GLU A 744 23.39 52.98 -13.44
CA GLU A 744 24.47 53.74 -12.80
C GLU A 744 25.71 52.86 -12.62
N PHE A 745 26.89 53.41 -12.87
CA PHE A 745 28.17 52.74 -12.58
C PHE A 745 28.58 53.02 -11.14
N VAL A 746 28.78 51.99 -10.34
CA VAL A 746 29.23 52.07 -8.95
C VAL A 746 30.61 51.45 -8.78
N ALA A 747 31.30 51.75 -7.68
CA ALA A 747 32.70 51.34 -7.46
C ALA A 747 32.95 49.82 -7.64
N ASP A 748 31.95 48.98 -7.32
CA ASP A 748 32.06 47.51 -7.36
C ASP A 748 31.20 46.85 -8.46
N GLY A 749 30.66 47.60 -9.42
CA GLY A 749 29.78 47.04 -10.45
C GLY A 749 28.82 48.04 -11.11
N THR A 750 27.64 47.56 -11.50
CA THR A 750 26.56 48.39 -12.06
C THR A 750 25.29 48.25 -11.23
N GLU A 751 24.57 49.34 -11.01
CA GLU A 751 23.23 49.33 -10.44
C GLU A 751 22.20 49.68 -11.51
N THR A 752 21.12 48.90 -11.58
CA THR A 752 19.98 49.13 -12.47
C THR A 752 18.78 49.50 -11.60
N HIS A 753 18.36 50.76 -11.66
CA HIS A 753 17.28 51.33 -10.87
C HIS A 753 15.96 51.34 -11.65
N PHE A 754 14.86 51.04 -10.96
CA PHE A 754 13.50 51.08 -11.50
C PHE A 754 12.49 51.23 -10.37
N GLU A 755 11.25 51.56 -10.71
CA GLU A 755 10.16 51.71 -9.73
C GLU A 755 9.05 50.70 -10.00
N VAL A 756 8.46 50.19 -8.91
CA VAL A 756 7.25 49.36 -8.95
C VAL A 756 6.22 50.01 -8.04
N GLY A 757 5.22 50.67 -8.63
CA GLY A 757 4.30 51.52 -7.87
C GLY A 757 5.04 52.70 -7.23
N HIS A 758 5.03 52.76 -5.89
CA HIS A 758 5.78 53.76 -5.11
C HIS A 758 7.07 53.21 -4.49
N HIS A 759 7.47 51.99 -4.85
CA HIS A 759 8.62 51.32 -4.27
C HIS A 759 9.83 51.43 -5.18
N VAL A 760 10.96 51.82 -4.59
CA VAL A 760 12.23 51.99 -5.30
C VAL A 760 12.95 50.66 -5.32
N CYS A 761 13.22 50.16 -6.52
CA CYS A 761 13.88 48.89 -6.75
C CYS A 761 15.26 49.13 -7.38
N LYS A 762 16.24 48.29 -7.03
CA LYS A 762 17.51 48.27 -7.74
C LYS A 762 18.06 46.85 -7.87
N ILE A 763 18.69 46.58 -9.00
CA ILE A 763 19.47 45.35 -9.20
C ILE A 763 20.94 45.73 -9.24
N ARG A 764 21.73 45.20 -8.31
CA ARG A 764 23.18 45.39 -8.26
C ARG A 764 23.87 44.21 -8.93
N ALA A 765 24.69 44.49 -9.94
CA ALA A 765 25.52 43.49 -10.61
C ALA A 765 26.99 43.69 -10.21
N ALA A 766 27.59 42.71 -9.53
CA ALA A 766 28.96 42.78 -9.03
C ALA A 766 29.77 41.52 -9.41
N SER A 767 31.08 41.66 -9.56
CA SER A 767 31.97 40.52 -9.82
C SER A 767 32.05 39.62 -8.59
N SER A 768 31.82 38.32 -8.74
CA SER A 768 31.91 37.34 -7.64
C SER A 768 33.34 37.12 -7.11
N GLY A 769 34.36 37.67 -7.77
CA GLY A 769 35.79 37.42 -7.46
C GLY A 769 36.27 35.99 -7.72
N ARG A 770 35.38 35.05 -8.08
CA ARG A 770 35.70 33.65 -8.39
C ARG A 770 35.51 33.40 -9.90
N LYS A 771 36.58 33.02 -10.60
CA LYS A 771 36.60 32.80 -12.07
C LYS A 771 35.48 31.90 -12.62
N LYS A 772 34.92 30.99 -11.82
CA LYS A 772 33.84 30.06 -12.21
C LYS A 772 32.41 30.62 -12.06
N ILE A 773 32.18 31.66 -11.25
CA ILE A 773 30.83 32.13 -10.90
C ILE A 773 30.44 33.39 -11.72
N GLY A 774 31.42 34.20 -12.15
CA GLY A 774 31.17 35.35 -13.02
C GLY A 774 30.54 36.54 -12.25
N VAL A 775 29.55 37.21 -12.86
CA VAL A 775 28.84 38.36 -12.30
C VAL A 775 27.59 37.89 -11.54
N VAL A 776 27.44 38.35 -10.29
CA VAL A 776 26.29 38.07 -9.43
C VAL A 776 25.36 39.26 -9.47
N HIS A 777 24.05 39.00 -9.53
CA HIS A 777 23.02 40.03 -9.53
C HIS A 777 22.16 39.87 -8.27
N GLU A 778 21.95 40.97 -7.56
CA GLU A 778 21.18 41.02 -6.33
C GLU A 778 20.08 42.08 -6.46
N LEU A 779 18.83 41.71 -6.17
CA LEU A 779 17.70 42.63 -6.17
C LEU A 779 17.52 43.23 -4.78
N TYR A 780 17.25 44.53 -4.73
CA TYR A 780 16.87 45.27 -3.54
C TYR A 780 15.55 45.98 -3.79
N VAL A 781 14.65 45.95 -2.80
CA VAL A 781 13.37 46.68 -2.81
C VAL A 781 13.31 47.54 -1.55
N ASN A 782 13.20 48.86 -1.71
CA ASN A 782 13.29 49.85 -0.63
C ASN A 782 14.55 49.69 0.26
N GLY A 783 15.66 49.23 -0.33
CA GLY A 783 16.92 49.00 0.38
C GLY A 783 17.08 47.59 0.98
N GLU A 784 16.04 46.77 1.01
CA GLU A 784 16.09 45.40 1.54
C GLU A 784 16.43 44.38 0.43
N PRO A 785 17.40 43.48 0.64
CA PRO A 785 17.76 42.48 -0.36
C PRO A 785 16.69 41.39 -0.50
N ILE A 786 16.34 41.06 -1.74
CA ILE A 786 15.39 39.99 -2.07
C ILE A 786 16.16 38.74 -2.50
N PRO A 787 15.96 37.59 -1.83
CA PRO A 787 16.59 36.33 -2.22
C PRO A 787 16.23 35.94 -3.66
N GLN A 788 17.23 35.57 -4.44
CA GLN A 788 17.00 35.04 -5.79
C GLN A 788 16.19 33.72 -5.71
N MET A 789 15.24 33.54 -6.62
CA MET A 789 14.61 32.23 -6.79
C MET A 789 15.67 31.20 -7.15
N THR A 790 15.84 30.19 -6.30
CA THR A 790 16.61 29.01 -6.66
C THR A 790 15.66 28.07 -7.40
N PHE A 791 15.94 27.78 -8.67
CA PHE A 791 15.19 26.76 -9.42
C PHE A 791 15.53 25.37 -8.86
N SER A 792 15.01 25.00 -7.68
CA SER A 792 15.11 23.62 -7.19
C SER A 792 14.15 22.72 -7.98
N LYS A 793 14.58 21.47 -8.19
CA LYS A 793 13.83 20.40 -8.88
C LYS A 793 12.34 20.39 -8.48
N THR A 794 11.51 20.08 -9.47
CA THR A 794 10.03 20.01 -9.48
C THR A 794 9.27 21.35 -9.36
N ARG A 795 9.13 21.99 -10.53
CA ARG A 795 8.01 22.86 -10.96
C ARG A 795 7.70 22.44 -12.40
#